data_AF-I9TP14-F1
#
_entry.id   AF-I9TP14-F1
#
_cell.length_a   1.000
_cell.length_b   1.000
_cell.length_c   1.000
_cell.angle_alpha   90.00
_cell.angle_beta   90.00
_cell.angle_gamma   90.00
#
_symmetry.space_group_name_H-M   'P 1'
#
loop_
_entity.id
_entity.type
_entity.pdbx_description
1 polymer ?
#
loop_
_entity_poly.entity_id
_entity_poly.type
_entity_poly.pdbx_seq_one_letter_code
_entity_poly.pdbx_strand_id
1 'polypeptide(L)'
;MKRLIIATLLLGSISPLPAQKSMKIPAVYKPVKTEMYKKGWIDFNKNGIKDIYEDPTAPIDARIEDLLSQMNLNEKTCQMVTLYGYKRVLKDDLPTPEWKQMLWKDGMGAIDEHLNGFQQWGLPPSDNEYVWPASRHAWALNEVQRFFVEETRLGIPVDFTNEGIRGVESYKATNFPTQLGLGHTWNRKLIHQIGLITGREARMLGYTNVYAPILDVGRDQRWGRYEEVYGESPYLVAELGIEMVRGMQHNHQVAATGKHFIAYSNNKGAREGMARVDPQMSPREVEMIHVYPFKRVIQEAGLLGVMSSYNDYDGFPIQSSYYWLTTRLRGQMGFRGYVVSDSDAVEYLYTKHGTAKDMKEAVRQSVEAGLNVRCTFRSPDSYVLPLRELVQEGGLSEEVINDRVRDILRVKFLVGLFDAPYQTDLKGADDEVEKEENEAVALQASRESIVLLKNENNTLPLDITSVKKIAVCGPNAAEKAYALTHYGPLAVEVTTVVDGLREKLNGKAEVLYTKGCDLVDAHWPESEIIDYPLSKDEQSEIDKAVAQAQEADVAVVVLGGGQRTCGENKSRSSLDLPGRQLDLLKAVQATGKPVILVLINGRPLSVNWADKFVPAILEAWYPGSKGGTAIADVLFGDYNPGGKLTVTFPKSVGQIPFNFPHKPSSQIDGGKNPGTKGDMSRVNGALYPFGYGLSYTTFEYSDINISPKVITPNQKVQVRCKVTNTGKHAGDEVVQLYVRDLISSVTTYEKNLEGFERIHLQPGETKEVSFTLDRKALELLNAKNDWVVEPGDFSIMLGASSEDIRLTGTLTVKEHGSIDMEKAKTDNPVSASTNMEMTGNTLDHNLSTSWEGNKGDYITFALENGAKVDGLSIAFSRENGLPAEFEIQLSGGGGQFLTVYSGTVNEYNKLLPFRFKGTTASDLRIVLGSDRVGISEVKLEQLKKK
;
A
#
# COMPACT_ATOMS: atom_id res chain seq x y z
N MET A 1 -46.00 -30.11 -37.74
CA MET A 1 -46.62 -30.45 -39.05
C MET A 1 -46.21 -29.40 -40.09
N LYS A 2 -46.30 -29.77 -41.38
CA LYS A 2 -46.28 -28.94 -42.62
C LYS A 2 -46.45 -27.41 -42.39
N ARG A 3 -45.48 -26.54 -42.75
CA ARG A 3 -45.09 -26.00 -44.09
C ARG A 3 -45.77 -24.64 -44.44
N LEU A 4 -44.93 -23.61 -44.68
CA LEU A 4 -45.03 -22.61 -45.78
C LEU A 4 -46.17 -21.53 -45.70
N ILE A 5 -46.05 -20.27 -46.20
CA ILE A 5 -45.02 -19.51 -46.95
C ILE A 5 -45.40 -17.99 -47.06
N ILE A 6 -44.45 -17.09 -47.42
CA ILE A 6 -44.63 -15.73 -48.04
C ILE A 6 -45.36 -14.64 -47.21
N ALA A 7 -45.03 -13.34 -47.24
CA ALA A 7 -43.78 -12.62 -47.56
C ALA A 7 -43.92 -11.14 -47.13
N THR A 8 -42.81 -10.47 -46.83
CA THR A 8 -42.71 -9.00 -46.99
C THR A 8 -41.24 -8.62 -47.16
N LEU A 9 -40.91 -7.96 -48.26
CA LEU A 9 -39.56 -7.47 -48.56
C LEU A 9 -39.68 -6.06 -49.15
N LEU A 10 -38.78 -5.17 -48.70
CA LEU A 10 -38.44 -3.87 -49.28
C LEU A 10 -39.54 -2.79 -49.34
N LEU A 11 -39.38 -1.79 -48.46
CA LEU A 11 -39.20 -0.38 -48.85
C LEU A 11 -38.56 0.39 -47.69
N GLY A 12 -37.31 0.02 -47.37
CA GLY A 12 -36.47 0.76 -46.41
C GLY A 12 -35.53 1.70 -47.15
N SER A 13 -35.74 3.01 -47.02
CA SER A 13 -34.88 4.04 -47.60
C SER A 13 -33.52 4.05 -46.88
N ILE A 14 -32.46 3.60 -47.56
CA ILE A 14 -31.09 3.75 -47.09
C ILE A 14 -30.72 5.23 -47.19
N SER A 15 -30.94 5.95 -46.09
CA SER A 15 -30.24 7.21 -45.85
C SER A 15 -28.81 6.83 -45.44
N PRO A 16 -27.75 7.32 -46.12
CA PRO A 16 -26.40 7.10 -45.65
C PRO A 16 -26.27 7.78 -44.28
N LEU A 17 -25.97 6.99 -43.23
CA LEU A 17 -25.51 7.52 -41.96
C LEU A 17 -24.31 8.43 -42.26
N PRO A 18 -24.35 9.72 -41.87
CA PRO A 18 -23.21 10.60 -42.10
C PRO A 18 -22.02 10.02 -41.35
N ALA A 19 -20.91 9.81 -42.06
CA ALA A 19 -19.67 9.33 -41.44
C ALA A 19 -19.30 10.28 -40.30
N GLN A 20 -19.38 9.77 -39.07
CA GLN A 20 -19.10 10.52 -37.86
C GLN A 20 -17.64 10.97 -37.93
N LYS A 21 -17.42 12.27 -38.18
CA LYS A 21 -16.08 12.85 -38.26
C LYS A 21 -15.43 12.67 -36.90
N SER A 22 -14.49 11.72 -36.78
CA SER A 22 -13.75 11.53 -35.55
C SER A 22 -13.02 12.83 -35.19
N MET A 23 -13.28 13.32 -33.97
CA MET A 23 -12.66 14.55 -33.50
C MET A 23 -11.15 14.33 -33.38
N LYS A 24 -10.38 15.14 -34.13
CA LYS A 24 -8.92 15.13 -34.06
C LYS A 24 -8.48 15.90 -32.82
N ILE A 25 -8.06 15.17 -31.79
CA ILE A 25 -7.56 15.73 -30.54
C ILE A 25 -6.23 16.47 -30.81
N PRO A 26 -6.02 17.67 -30.26
CA PRO A 26 -4.75 18.38 -30.37
C PRO A 26 -3.65 17.67 -29.55
N ALA A 27 -2.39 17.77 -29.98
CA ALA A 27 -1.27 17.21 -29.21
C ALA A 27 -1.04 17.90 -27.84
N VAL A 28 -1.51 19.15 -27.70
CA VAL A 28 -1.36 19.96 -26.49
C VAL A 28 -2.71 20.60 -26.13
N TYR A 29 -3.10 20.55 -24.86
CA TYR A 29 -4.36 21.12 -24.38
C TYR A 29 -4.35 22.67 -24.38
N LYS A 30 -5.45 23.22 -24.90
CA LYS A 30 -5.86 24.63 -25.07
C LYS A 30 -6.99 25.12 -24.16
N PRO A 31 -6.80 25.87 -23.04
CA PRO A 31 -7.93 26.53 -22.39
C PRO A 31 -8.64 27.53 -23.31
N VAL A 32 -9.90 27.86 -23.00
CA VAL A 32 -10.76 28.67 -23.88
C VAL A 32 -10.74 30.14 -23.48
N LYS A 33 -10.83 30.45 -22.18
CA LYS A 33 -10.81 31.83 -21.65
C LYS A 33 -9.40 32.34 -21.46
N THR A 34 -8.70 32.54 -22.58
CA THR A 34 -7.28 32.93 -22.62
C THR A 34 -6.92 34.15 -21.76
N GLU A 35 -7.87 35.04 -21.51
CA GLU A 35 -7.75 36.22 -20.65
C GLU A 35 -7.51 35.89 -19.17
N MET A 36 -7.95 34.73 -18.67
CA MET A 36 -7.73 34.29 -17.29
C MET A 36 -6.29 33.78 -17.04
N TYR A 37 -5.65 33.22 -18.07
CA TYR A 37 -4.36 32.55 -17.94
C TYR A 37 -3.22 33.54 -18.13
N LYS A 38 -2.71 34.06 -17.01
CA LYS A 38 -1.64 35.07 -17.01
C LYS A 38 -0.26 34.40 -17.01
N LYS A 39 0.79 35.20 -17.15
CA LYS A 39 2.17 34.71 -17.04
C LYS A 39 2.50 34.40 -15.57
N GLY A 40 2.44 33.11 -15.22
CA GLY A 40 2.86 32.60 -13.91
C GLY A 40 1.79 32.56 -12.82
N TRP A 41 0.51 32.77 -13.17
CA TRP A 41 -0.65 32.58 -12.30
C TRP A 41 -1.94 32.49 -13.14
N ILE A 42 -3.03 32.02 -12.53
CA ILE A 42 -4.35 31.91 -13.16
C ILE A 42 -5.34 32.76 -12.34
N ASP A 43 -6.08 33.62 -13.02
CA ASP A 43 -7.13 34.51 -12.48
C ASP A 43 -8.42 33.69 -12.30
N PHE A 44 -8.39 32.84 -11.27
CA PHE A 44 -9.40 31.84 -10.94
C PHE A 44 -10.72 32.45 -10.49
N ASN A 45 -10.72 33.63 -9.84
CA ASN A 45 -11.96 34.34 -9.49
C ASN A 45 -12.39 35.41 -10.51
N LYS A 46 -11.62 35.62 -11.59
CA LYS A 46 -11.91 36.51 -12.71
C LYS A 46 -11.97 38.00 -12.29
N ASN A 47 -11.27 38.39 -11.22
CA ASN A 47 -11.24 39.77 -10.73
C ASN A 47 -10.12 40.63 -11.37
N GLY A 48 -9.15 40.02 -12.05
CA GLY A 48 -8.04 40.71 -12.71
C GLY A 48 -6.86 41.10 -11.80
N ILE A 49 -6.90 40.72 -10.52
CA ILE A 49 -5.91 40.92 -9.47
C ILE A 49 -5.34 39.53 -9.11
N LYS A 50 -4.04 39.43 -8.86
CA LYS A 50 -3.45 38.18 -8.36
C LYS A 50 -3.68 38.10 -6.85
N ASP A 51 -4.67 37.31 -6.44
CA ASP A 51 -4.91 37.04 -5.02
C ASP A 51 -3.87 36.06 -4.45
N ILE A 52 -3.78 35.94 -3.11
CA ILE A 52 -2.73 35.15 -2.47
C ILE A 52 -2.87 33.67 -2.86
N TYR A 53 -4.10 33.16 -2.93
CA TYR A 53 -4.35 31.76 -3.32
C TYR A 53 -3.95 31.44 -4.76
N GLU A 54 -3.87 32.45 -5.62
CA GLU A 54 -3.50 32.33 -7.03
C GLU A 54 -1.97 32.47 -7.25
N ASP A 55 -1.22 32.90 -6.23
CA ASP A 55 0.23 33.02 -6.29
C ASP A 55 0.92 31.68 -5.96
N PRO A 56 1.55 31.00 -6.94
CA PRO A 56 2.26 29.75 -6.69
C PRO A 56 3.50 29.90 -5.78
N THR A 57 3.93 31.14 -5.52
CA THR A 57 5.07 31.42 -4.62
C THR A 57 4.64 31.71 -3.17
N ALA A 58 3.35 31.86 -2.90
CA ALA A 58 2.83 32.07 -1.55
C ALA A 58 2.84 30.76 -0.73
N PRO A 59 3.06 30.81 0.61
CA PRO A 59 2.95 29.63 1.47
C PRO A 59 1.57 28.97 1.36
N ILE A 60 1.52 27.64 1.28
CA ILE A 60 0.27 26.89 1.05
C ILE A 60 -0.81 27.24 2.08
N ASP A 61 -0.49 27.34 3.37
CA ASP A 61 -1.50 27.70 4.38
C ASP A 61 -2.04 29.14 4.17
N ALA A 62 -1.23 30.09 3.69
CA ALA A 62 -1.71 31.42 3.33
C ALA A 62 -2.62 31.39 2.08
N ARG A 63 -2.31 30.53 1.09
CA ARG A 63 -3.18 30.28 -0.08
C ARG A 63 -4.53 29.70 0.36
N ILE A 64 -4.53 28.78 1.32
CA ILE A 64 -5.75 28.14 1.83
C ILE A 64 -6.63 29.15 2.58
N GLU A 65 -6.07 29.90 3.55
CA GLU A 65 -6.89 30.85 4.33
C GLU A 65 -7.45 31.99 3.47
N ASP A 66 -6.69 32.51 2.49
CA ASP A 66 -7.19 33.50 1.54
C ASP A 66 -8.39 32.96 0.75
N LEU A 67 -8.24 31.83 0.06
CA LEU A 67 -9.32 31.19 -0.69
C LEU A 67 -10.53 30.89 0.21
N LEU A 68 -10.30 30.31 1.39
CA LEU A 68 -11.35 29.92 2.33
C LEU A 68 -12.15 31.12 2.86
N SER A 69 -11.49 32.29 3.01
CA SER A 69 -12.14 33.55 3.37
C SER A 69 -13.03 34.11 2.25
N GLN A 70 -12.70 33.82 0.99
CA GLN A 70 -13.48 34.23 -0.18
C GLN A 70 -14.66 33.28 -0.49
N MET A 71 -14.64 32.04 0.01
CA MET A 71 -15.67 31.02 -0.22
C MET A 71 -16.95 31.29 0.57
N ASN A 72 -18.11 31.07 -0.06
CA ASN A 72 -19.40 31.02 0.62
C ASN A 72 -19.78 29.58 1.02
N LEU A 73 -20.79 29.42 1.89
CA LEU A 73 -21.23 28.12 2.39
C LEU A 73 -21.59 27.11 1.28
N ASN A 74 -22.14 27.56 0.14
CA ASN A 74 -22.49 26.65 -0.95
C ASN A 74 -21.23 26.02 -1.58
N GLU A 75 -20.21 26.84 -1.83
CA GLU A 75 -18.92 26.39 -2.37
C GLU A 75 -18.18 25.49 -1.38
N LYS A 76 -18.15 25.88 -0.09
CA LYS A 76 -17.54 25.08 0.99
C LYS A 76 -18.16 23.69 1.08
N THR A 77 -19.49 23.62 1.14
CA THR A 77 -20.20 22.33 1.23
C THR A 77 -20.11 21.51 -0.06
N CYS A 78 -19.99 22.14 -1.23
CA CYS A 78 -19.69 21.44 -2.48
C CYS A 78 -18.28 20.84 -2.52
N GLN A 79 -17.30 21.37 -1.78
CA GLN A 79 -15.99 20.71 -1.64
C GLN A 79 -16.05 19.41 -0.83
N MET A 80 -17.08 19.20 0.00
CA MET A 80 -17.14 18.08 0.96
C MET A 80 -17.83 16.82 0.42
N VAL A 81 -17.94 16.67 -0.90
CA VAL A 81 -18.67 15.55 -1.51
C VAL A 81 -18.03 15.11 -2.82
N THR A 82 -18.17 13.83 -3.13
CA THR A 82 -17.81 13.23 -4.41
C THR A 82 -19.01 13.19 -5.35
N LEU A 83 -18.78 13.51 -6.62
CA LEU A 83 -19.71 13.23 -7.72
C LEU A 83 -19.18 12.04 -8.54
N TYR A 84 -19.81 10.88 -8.42
CA TYR A 84 -19.44 9.72 -9.23
C TYR A 84 -19.66 9.97 -10.72
N GLY A 85 -18.73 9.46 -11.54
CA GLY A 85 -18.59 9.77 -12.95
C GLY A 85 -19.69 9.26 -13.88
N TYR A 86 -19.38 9.33 -15.18
CA TYR A 86 -20.29 9.03 -16.28
C TYR A 86 -20.91 7.62 -16.14
N LYS A 87 -22.21 7.49 -16.42
CA LYS A 87 -23.03 6.26 -16.26
C LYS A 87 -23.17 5.74 -14.81
N ARG A 88 -22.52 6.34 -13.81
CA ARG A 88 -22.70 5.99 -12.39
C ARG A 88 -23.72 6.93 -11.73
N VAL A 89 -23.38 8.21 -11.59
CA VAL A 89 -24.26 9.27 -11.06
C VAL A 89 -24.35 10.42 -12.06
N LEU A 90 -23.21 10.83 -12.62
CA LEU A 90 -23.17 11.83 -13.68
C LEU A 90 -23.73 11.24 -14.99
N LYS A 91 -24.65 11.98 -15.62
CA LYS A 91 -25.34 11.57 -16.85
C LYS A 91 -24.55 11.89 -18.12
N ASP A 92 -23.77 12.97 -18.06
CA ASP A 92 -23.04 13.51 -19.20
C ASP A 92 -21.56 13.09 -19.10
N ASP A 93 -20.96 12.81 -20.25
CA ASP A 93 -19.52 12.54 -20.35
C ASP A 93 -18.69 13.83 -20.44
N LEU A 94 -19.28 14.91 -20.97
CA LEU A 94 -18.71 16.25 -21.03
C LEU A 94 -19.67 17.30 -20.43
N PRO A 95 -19.20 18.49 -20.02
CA PRO A 95 -20.06 19.53 -19.47
C PRO A 95 -21.12 20.02 -20.45
N THR A 96 -22.37 20.11 -19.98
CA THR A 96 -23.51 20.63 -20.73
C THR A 96 -23.93 22.01 -20.21
N PRO A 97 -24.66 22.84 -20.99
CA PRO A 97 -25.19 24.13 -20.51
C PRO A 97 -26.01 24.02 -19.21
N GLU A 98 -26.68 22.89 -19.02
CA GLU A 98 -27.49 22.53 -17.86
C GLU A 98 -26.68 22.46 -16.56
N TRP A 99 -25.36 22.18 -16.61
CA TRP A 99 -24.49 22.13 -15.43
C TRP A 99 -24.47 23.45 -14.65
N LYS A 100 -24.75 24.59 -15.31
CA LYS A 100 -24.87 25.91 -14.67
C LYS A 100 -26.11 26.03 -13.75
N GLN A 101 -27.05 25.09 -13.84
CA GLN A 101 -28.24 25.00 -12.99
C GLN A 101 -28.16 23.84 -11.97
N MET A 102 -27.14 22.98 -12.09
CA MET A 102 -26.91 21.85 -11.19
C MET A 102 -26.21 22.30 -9.90
N LEU A 103 -26.19 21.42 -8.89
CA LEU A 103 -25.53 21.68 -7.60
C LEU A 103 -24.04 22.07 -7.75
N TRP A 104 -23.35 21.45 -8.71
CA TRP A 104 -21.93 21.65 -8.97
C TRP A 104 -21.58 22.94 -9.72
N LYS A 105 -22.56 23.81 -10.01
CA LYS A 105 -22.31 25.21 -10.42
C LYS A 105 -21.51 26.00 -9.38
N ASP A 106 -21.59 25.58 -8.11
CA ASP A 106 -20.85 26.14 -6.97
C ASP A 106 -19.51 25.40 -6.71
N GLY A 107 -19.05 24.58 -7.67
CA GLY A 107 -17.85 23.74 -7.54
C GLY A 107 -18.14 22.29 -7.15
N MET A 108 -17.08 21.49 -7.01
CA MET A 108 -17.13 20.11 -6.51
C MET A 108 -15.84 19.75 -5.77
N GLY A 109 -15.94 18.85 -4.78
CA GLY A 109 -14.79 18.31 -4.05
C GLY A 109 -13.97 17.40 -4.93
N ALA A 110 -14.54 16.22 -5.19
CA ALA A 110 -13.97 15.21 -6.07
C ALA A 110 -14.97 14.74 -7.13
N ILE A 111 -14.45 14.25 -8.26
CA ILE A 111 -15.20 13.46 -9.24
C ILE A 111 -14.51 12.09 -9.35
N ASP A 112 -15.26 11.03 -9.10
CA ASP A 112 -14.71 9.66 -8.96
C ASP A 112 -15.04 8.76 -10.15
N GLU A 113 -14.10 7.90 -10.52
CA GLU A 113 -14.22 6.92 -11.63
C GLU A 113 -14.59 7.54 -13.00
N HIS A 114 -14.48 8.86 -13.18
CA HIS A 114 -15.02 9.50 -14.38
C HIS A 114 -14.27 9.10 -15.65
N LEU A 115 -15.04 8.60 -16.63
CA LEU A 115 -14.57 8.04 -17.90
C LEU A 115 -13.53 6.92 -17.77
N ASN A 116 -13.45 6.25 -16.61
CA ASN A 116 -12.53 5.12 -16.41
C ASN A 116 -12.87 3.88 -17.25
N GLY A 117 -14.07 3.84 -17.85
CA GLY A 117 -14.54 2.74 -18.70
C GLY A 117 -15.30 1.65 -17.95
N PHE A 118 -15.28 1.61 -16.62
CA PHE A 118 -16.15 0.72 -15.85
C PHE A 118 -17.58 1.26 -15.86
N GLN A 119 -18.56 0.36 -15.90
CA GLN A 119 -19.98 0.73 -15.93
C GLN A 119 -20.69 0.14 -14.70
N GLN A 120 -20.69 -1.19 -14.63
CA GLN A 120 -21.17 -1.97 -13.49
C GLN A 120 -20.65 -3.41 -13.63
N TRP A 121 -20.71 -4.16 -12.54
CA TRP A 121 -20.39 -5.58 -12.51
C TRP A 121 -21.18 -6.38 -13.59
N GLY A 122 -20.47 -7.21 -14.35
CA GLY A 122 -21.04 -8.09 -15.36
C GLY A 122 -21.37 -7.43 -16.71
N LEU A 123 -21.12 -6.14 -16.90
CA LEU A 123 -21.11 -5.50 -18.23
C LEU A 123 -19.67 -5.40 -18.78
N PRO A 124 -19.49 -5.37 -20.11
CA PRO A 124 -18.21 -5.05 -20.72
C PRO A 124 -17.78 -3.60 -20.40
N PRO A 125 -16.50 -3.25 -20.59
CA PRO A 125 -16.03 -1.87 -20.54
C PRO A 125 -16.80 -0.97 -21.51
N SER A 126 -16.94 0.32 -21.19
CA SER A 126 -17.73 1.26 -21.99
C SER A 126 -17.12 1.49 -23.37
N ASP A 127 -18.01 1.61 -24.35
CA ASP A 127 -17.76 1.98 -25.76
C ASP A 127 -17.74 3.49 -26.01
N ASN A 128 -17.65 4.32 -24.95
CA ASN A 128 -17.68 5.77 -25.08
C ASN A 128 -16.35 6.22 -25.71
N GLU A 129 -16.41 7.03 -26.77
CA GLU A 129 -15.21 7.44 -27.50
C GLU A 129 -14.20 8.24 -26.66
N TYR A 130 -14.58 8.75 -25.48
CA TYR A 130 -13.71 9.48 -24.55
C TYR A 130 -12.96 8.60 -23.53
N VAL A 131 -13.14 7.27 -23.51
CA VAL A 131 -12.34 6.41 -22.61
C VAL A 131 -10.98 6.01 -23.20
N TRP A 132 -10.81 6.12 -24.52
CA TRP A 132 -9.58 5.77 -25.24
C TRP A 132 -9.55 6.44 -26.63
N PRO A 133 -8.39 6.85 -27.20
CA PRO A 133 -7.01 6.75 -26.69
C PRO A 133 -6.75 7.66 -25.48
N ALA A 134 -5.63 7.45 -24.78
CA ALA A 134 -5.27 8.17 -23.56
C ALA A 134 -5.26 9.70 -23.75
N SER A 135 -4.78 10.20 -24.88
CA SER A 135 -4.82 11.62 -25.27
C SER A 135 -6.22 12.19 -25.34
N ARG A 136 -7.20 11.39 -25.78
CA ARG A 136 -8.61 11.78 -25.87
C ARG A 136 -9.29 11.74 -24.50
N HIS A 137 -8.95 10.76 -23.68
CA HIS A 137 -9.42 10.65 -22.31
C HIS A 137 -8.94 11.84 -21.46
N ALA A 138 -7.63 12.13 -21.48
CA ALA A 138 -7.07 13.30 -20.81
C ALA A 138 -7.67 14.62 -21.32
N TRP A 139 -7.97 14.72 -22.63
CA TRP A 139 -8.68 15.86 -23.18
C TRP A 139 -10.11 16.00 -22.60
N ALA A 140 -10.85 14.90 -22.45
CA ALA A 140 -12.21 14.92 -21.90
C ALA A 140 -12.22 15.29 -20.41
N LEU A 141 -11.31 14.74 -19.59
CA LEU A 141 -11.14 15.16 -18.19
C LEU A 141 -10.76 16.64 -18.08
N ASN A 142 -9.90 17.15 -18.97
CA ASN A 142 -9.59 18.57 -19.02
C ASN A 142 -10.81 19.44 -19.37
N GLU A 143 -11.70 19.02 -20.27
CA GLU A 143 -12.93 19.75 -20.56
C GLU A 143 -13.88 19.81 -19.35
N VAL A 144 -13.99 18.70 -18.60
CA VAL A 144 -14.72 18.67 -17.32
C VAL A 144 -14.07 19.61 -16.31
N GLN A 145 -12.75 19.55 -16.13
CA GLN A 145 -12.01 20.47 -15.26
C GLN A 145 -12.18 21.93 -15.70
N ARG A 146 -12.23 22.19 -17.01
CA ARG A 146 -12.38 23.53 -17.58
C ARG A 146 -13.72 24.15 -17.22
N PHE A 147 -14.81 23.38 -17.11
CA PHE A 147 -16.06 23.90 -16.53
C PHE A 147 -15.83 24.46 -15.11
N PHE A 148 -15.17 23.69 -14.24
CA PHE A 148 -14.94 24.11 -12.85
C PHE A 148 -14.05 25.34 -12.75
N VAL A 149 -12.97 25.38 -13.54
CA VAL A 149 -12.03 26.50 -13.58
C VAL A 149 -12.62 27.76 -14.22
N GLU A 150 -13.24 27.65 -15.40
CA GLU A 150 -13.66 28.80 -16.20
C GLU A 150 -15.09 29.30 -15.89
N GLU A 151 -16.02 28.43 -15.45
CA GLU A 151 -17.45 28.76 -15.32
C GLU A 151 -17.96 28.92 -13.88
N THR A 152 -17.24 28.44 -12.86
CA THR A 152 -17.59 28.69 -11.44
C THR A 152 -17.02 30.02 -10.94
N ARG A 153 -17.53 30.56 -9.83
CA ARG A 153 -17.12 31.88 -9.31
C ARG A 153 -15.63 31.93 -8.92
N LEU A 154 -15.15 30.98 -8.12
CA LEU A 154 -13.79 30.98 -7.56
C LEU A 154 -12.80 30.07 -8.30
N GLY A 155 -13.21 29.35 -9.33
CA GLY A 155 -12.30 28.61 -10.21
C GLY A 155 -11.61 27.36 -9.63
N ILE A 156 -11.71 27.09 -8.32
CA ILE A 156 -12.26 25.79 -7.84
C ILE A 156 -11.85 24.49 -8.55
N PRO A 157 -10.57 24.11 -8.81
CA PRO A 157 -10.30 22.85 -9.53
C PRO A 157 -10.82 21.63 -8.76
N VAL A 158 -11.32 20.63 -9.46
CA VAL A 158 -11.81 19.36 -8.90
C VAL A 158 -10.67 18.35 -8.79
N ASP A 159 -10.71 17.53 -7.74
CA ASP A 159 -9.85 16.35 -7.62
C ASP A 159 -10.49 15.18 -8.39
N PHE A 160 -9.80 14.63 -9.39
CA PHE A 160 -10.27 13.44 -10.10
C PHE A 160 -9.72 12.20 -9.41
N THR A 161 -10.58 11.50 -8.68
CA THR A 161 -10.25 10.29 -7.93
C THR A 161 -10.50 9.04 -8.77
N ASN A 162 -9.73 7.99 -8.51
CA ASN A 162 -9.91 6.69 -9.17
C ASN A 162 -9.26 5.55 -8.37
N GLU A 163 -9.57 4.31 -8.72
CA GLU A 163 -9.01 3.11 -8.10
C GLU A 163 -7.64 2.72 -8.69
N GLY A 164 -6.84 1.93 -7.96
CA GLY A 164 -5.45 1.67 -8.38
C GLY A 164 -4.70 0.50 -7.76
N ILE A 165 -5.37 -0.49 -7.16
CA ILE A 165 -4.69 -1.56 -6.37
C ILE A 165 -3.83 -2.51 -7.24
N ARG A 166 -4.04 -2.55 -8.56
CA ARG A 166 -3.30 -3.42 -9.50
C ARG A 166 -2.88 -2.68 -10.79
N GLY A 167 -2.56 -1.40 -10.64
CA GLY A 167 -2.53 -0.41 -11.72
C GLY A 167 -3.82 0.40 -11.76
N VAL A 168 -3.82 1.57 -12.41
CA VAL A 168 -4.95 2.50 -12.42
C VAL A 168 -6.18 1.85 -13.05
N GLU A 169 -7.33 1.88 -12.37
CA GLU A 169 -8.59 1.44 -12.94
C GLU A 169 -9.00 2.38 -14.06
N SER A 170 -8.71 1.99 -15.29
CA SER A 170 -8.99 2.77 -16.49
C SER A 170 -9.23 1.79 -17.64
N TYR A 171 -9.65 2.31 -18.80
CA TYR A 171 -9.90 1.45 -19.96
C TYR A 171 -8.64 0.66 -20.33
N LYS A 172 -7.48 1.34 -20.34
CA LYS A 172 -6.15 0.77 -20.54
C LYS A 172 -5.12 1.54 -19.72
N ALA A 173 -4.30 0.78 -18.99
CA ALA A 173 -3.15 1.20 -18.20
C ALA A 173 -2.35 -0.07 -17.85
N THR A 174 -1.12 0.07 -17.34
CA THR A 174 -0.25 -1.07 -17.01
C THR A 174 -0.89 -1.95 -15.93
N ASN A 175 -1.06 -3.25 -16.21
CA ASN A 175 -1.82 -4.18 -15.37
C ASN A 175 -0.90 -5.11 -14.57
N PHE A 176 -0.84 -4.88 -13.27
CA PHE A 176 0.04 -5.60 -12.34
C PHE A 176 -0.67 -6.80 -11.68
N PRO A 177 0.09 -7.72 -11.03
CA PRO A 177 -0.50 -8.60 -10.02
C PRO A 177 -1.28 -7.81 -8.96
N THR A 178 -2.21 -8.47 -8.28
CA THR A 178 -2.93 -7.84 -7.16
C THR A 178 -1.99 -7.52 -6.01
N GLN A 179 -2.38 -6.62 -5.10
CA GLN A 179 -1.56 -6.30 -3.92
C GLN A 179 -1.11 -7.54 -3.14
N LEU A 180 -1.91 -8.62 -3.09
CA LEU A 180 -1.45 -9.90 -2.55
C LEU A 180 -0.28 -10.48 -3.34
N GLY A 181 -0.39 -10.63 -4.65
CA GLY A 181 0.73 -11.06 -5.51
C GLY A 181 1.95 -10.13 -5.41
N LEU A 182 1.73 -8.81 -5.38
CA LEU A 182 2.80 -7.83 -5.17
C LEU A 182 3.51 -7.99 -3.82
N GLY A 183 2.77 -8.35 -2.76
CA GLY A 183 3.36 -8.70 -1.47
C GLY A 183 4.36 -9.84 -1.58
N HIS A 184 4.02 -10.88 -2.36
CA HIS A 184 4.84 -12.09 -2.53
C HIS A 184 6.18 -11.85 -3.25
N THR A 185 6.37 -10.66 -3.85
CA THR A 185 7.67 -10.23 -4.37
C THR A 185 8.70 -9.95 -3.27
N TRP A 186 8.27 -9.51 -2.07
CA TRP A 186 9.15 -8.98 -1.02
C TRP A 186 10.17 -7.93 -1.52
N ASN A 187 9.79 -7.13 -2.53
CA ASN A 187 10.71 -6.24 -3.23
C ASN A 187 10.28 -4.77 -3.12
N ARG A 188 10.80 -4.06 -2.11
CA ARG A 188 10.57 -2.61 -1.88
C ARG A 188 10.74 -1.77 -3.15
N LYS A 189 11.83 -2.00 -3.91
CA LYS A 189 12.19 -1.22 -5.10
C LYS A 189 11.18 -1.43 -6.23
N LEU A 190 10.72 -2.67 -6.41
CA LEU A 190 9.68 -2.99 -7.38
C LEU A 190 8.34 -2.35 -6.99
N ILE A 191 7.95 -2.39 -5.71
CA ILE A 191 6.73 -1.72 -5.24
C ILE A 191 6.81 -0.19 -5.42
N HIS A 192 7.97 0.42 -5.16
CA HIS A 192 8.19 1.84 -5.47
C HIS A 192 8.04 2.14 -6.97
N GLN A 193 8.62 1.29 -7.83
CA GLN A 193 8.52 1.46 -9.29
C GLN A 193 7.08 1.29 -9.80
N ILE A 194 6.33 0.34 -9.24
CA ILE A 194 4.89 0.18 -9.54
C ILE A 194 4.11 1.41 -9.10
N GLY A 195 4.39 1.95 -7.91
CA GLY A 195 3.79 3.21 -7.45
C GLY A 195 4.10 4.39 -8.37
N LEU A 196 5.35 4.52 -8.84
CA LEU A 196 5.74 5.52 -9.83
C LEU A 196 4.91 5.41 -11.11
N ILE A 197 4.78 4.20 -11.66
CA ILE A 197 4.01 3.94 -12.88
C ILE A 197 2.52 4.26 -12.67
N THR A 198 1.89 3.71 -11.62
CA THR A 198 0.48 3.95 -11.32
C THR A 198 0.18 5.44 -11.14
N GLY A 199 1.00 6.17 -10.38
CA GLY A 199 0.82 7.62 -10.20
C GLY A 199 1.08 8.42 -11.48
N ARG A 200 2.03 7.98 -12.32
CA ARG A 200 2.36 8.62 -13.59
C ARG A 200 1.25 8.45 -14.60
N GLU A 201 0.80 7.22 -14.83
CA GLU A 201 -0.30 6.91 -15.76
C GLU A 201 -1.60 7.59 -15.32
N ALA A 202 -1.92 7.59 -14.02
CA ALA A 202 -3.05 8.34 -13.46
C ALA A 202 -2.99 9.82 -13.84
N ARG A 203 -1.84 10.48 -13.61
CA ARG A 203 -1.68 11.91 -13.94
C ARG A 203 -1.69 12.18 -15.45
N MET A 204 -1.17 11.27 -16.27
CA MET A 204 -1.24 11.39 -17.74
C MET A 204 -2.65 11.20 -18.30
N LEU A 205 -3.50 10.43 -17.62
CA LEU A 205 -4.92 10.29 -17.92
C LEU A 205 -5.76 11.48 -17.39
N GLY A 206 -5.25 12.23 -16.41
CA GLY A 206 -5.91 13.41 -15.82
C GLY A 206 -6.46 13.18 -14.40
N TYR A 207 -6.27 11.99 -13.84
CA TYR A 207 -6.57 11.70 -12.44
C TYR A 207 -5.51 12.34 -11.52
N THR A 208 -5.95 12.81 -10.35
CA THR A 208 -5.11 13.54 -9.39
C THR A 208 -5.04 12.88 -8.01
N ASN A 209 -5.85 11.85 -7.76
CA ASN A 209 -5.82 11.06 -6.54
C ASN A 209 -6.17 9.59 -6.84
N VAL A 210 -5.47 8.66 -6.21
CA VAL A 210 -5.65 7.22 -6.41
C VAL A 210 -5.95 6.53 -5.07
N TYR A 211 -7.03 5.75 -5.03
CA TYR A 211 -7.52 5.00 -3.87
C TYR A 211 -6.71 3.72 -3.59
N ALA A 212 -5.39 3.90 -3.47
CA ALA A 212 -4.41 2.89 -3.13
C ALA A 212 -3.32 3.50 -2.21
N PRO A 213 -2.56 2.68 -1.45
CA PRO A 213 -2.70 1.23 -1.29
C PRO A 213 -3.76 0.83 -0.27
N ILE A 214 -4.20 -0.42 -0.36
CA ILE A 214 -4.81 -1.13 0.76
C ILE A 214 -3.73 -1.37 1.83
N LEU A 215 -4.00 -0.93 3.06
CA LEU A 215 -3.14 -1.07 4.25
C LEU A 215 -3.75 -1.99 5.33
N ASP A 216 -4.88 -2.62 4.99
CA ASP A 216 -5.45 -3.72 5.76
C ASP A 216 -4.47 -4.90 5.87
N VAL A 217 -4.41 -5.54 7.04
CA VAL A 217 -3.60 -6.74 7.31
C VAL A 217 -4.51 -7.96 7.27
N GLY A 218 -4.24 -8.95 6.43
CA GLY A 218 -5.11 -10.13 6.29
C GLY A 218 -5.18 -10.96 7.58
N ARG A 219 -6.36 -11.09 8.21
CA ARG A 219 -6.56 -11.87 9.45
C ARG A 219 -7.54 -13.05 9.34
N ASP A 220 -8.30 -13.13 8.25
CA ASP A 220 -9.23 -14.23 7.99
C ASP A 220 -9.16 -14.64 6.51
N GLN A 221 -8.54 -15.79 6.24
CA GLN A 221 -8.29 -16.28 4.87
C GLN A 221 -9.57 -16.48 4.06
N ARG A 222 -10.75 -16.57 4.70
CA ARG A 222 -12.05 -16.68 4.00
C ARG A 222 -12.51 -15.39 3.33
N TRP A 223 -11.93 -14.23 3.68
CA TRP A 223 -12.43 -12.91 3.30
C TRP A 223 -12.46 -12.72 1.78
N GLY A 224 -13.47 -12.00 1.28
CA GLY A 224 -13.62 -11.67 -0.14
C GLY A 224 -12.39 -10.93 -0.69
N ARG A 225 -12.02 -9.85 -0.02
CA ARG A 225 -10.94 -8.91 -0.42
C ARG A 225 -9.54 -9.30 0.05
N TYR A 226 -9.33 -10.57 0.39
CA TYR A 226 -8.00 -11.06 0.79
C TYR A 226 -6.96 -10.93 -0.34
N GLU A 227 -7.40 -10.81 -1.60
CA GLU A 227 -6.54 -10.54 -2.76
C GLU A 227 -5.93 -9.13 -2.79
N GLU A 228 -6.49 -8.23 -1.98
CA GLU A 228 -6.19 -6.79 -1.98
C GLU A 228 -5.18 -6.40 -0.89
N VAL A 229 -4.86 -7.27 0.07
CA VAL A 229 -3.85 -6.98 1.10
C VAL A 229 -2.45 -7.44 0.67
N TYR A 230 -1.39 -6.75 1.12
CA TYR A 230 -0.02 -7.24 0.89
C TYR A 230 0.30 -8.53 1.67
N GLY A 231 -0.42 -8.82 2.76
CA GLY A 231 -0.26 -10.05 3.55
C GLY A 231 -0.77 -9.93 4.98
N GLU A 232 -0.33 -10.83 5.86
CA GLU A 232 -0.77 -10.92 7.26
C GLU A 232 0.22 -10.33 8.30
N SER A 233 1.39 -9.88 7.84
CA SER A 233 2.42 -9.24 8.68
C SER A 233 2.29 -7.71 8.68
N PRO A 234 2.10 -7.04 9.84
CA PRO A 234 1.94 -5.59 9.91
C PRO A 234 3.19 -4.84 9.45
N TYR A 235 4.39 -5.37 9.71
CA TYR A 235 5.65 -4.82 9.22
C TYR A 235 5.71 -4.85 7.69
N LEU A 236 5.39 -5.99 7.06
CA LEU A 236 5.46 -6.11 5.60
C LEU A 236 4.46 -5.18 4.91
N VAL A 237 3.22 -5.11 5.42
CA VAL A 237 2.19 -4.19 4.90
C VAL A 237 2.63 -2.73 5.04
N ALA A 238 3.26 -2.36 6.16
CA ALA A 238 3.83 -1.02 6.35
C ALA A 238 4.95 -0.70 5.36
N GLU A 239 5.94 -1.58 5.22
CA GLU A 239 7.11 -1.37 4.35
C GLU A 239 6.72 -1.22 2.87
N LEU A 240 5.86 -2.12 2.36
CA LEU A 240 5.42 -2.05 0.97
C LEU A 240 4.44 -0.90 0.75
N GLY A 241 3.59 -0.60 1.73
CA GLY A 241 2.70 0.57 1.70
C GLY A 241 3.47 1.90 1.64
N ILE A 242 4.57 2.04 2.40
CA ILE A 242 5.45 3.22 2.36
C ILE A 242 6.00 3.44 0.95
N GLU A 243 6.52 2.39 0.32
CA GLU A 243 7.15 2.48 -1.00
C GLU A 243 6.13 2.72 -2.12
N MET A 244 4.95 2.10 -2.05
CA MET A 244 3.84 2.37 -2.98
C MET A 244 3.38 3.84 -2.90
N VAL A 245 3.23 4.38 -1.69
CA VAL A 245 2.84 5.78 -1.48
C VAL A 245 3.94 6.75 -1.94
N ARG A 246 5.21 6.46 -1.67
CA ARG A 246 6.35 7.26 -2.18
C ARG A 246 6.41 7.29 -3.70
N GLY A 247 6.15 6.15 -4.36
CA GLY A 247 6.07 6.06 -5.81
C GLY A 247 4.89 6.87 -6.37
N MET A 248 3.67 6.63 -5.88
CA MET A 248 2.48 7.32 -6.40
C MET A 248 2.56 8.84 -6.16
N GLN A 249 2.96 9.27 -4.95
CA GLN A 249 3.09 10.68 -4.59
C GLN A 249 4.42 11.32 -5.01
N HIS A 250 5.21 10.68 -5.89
CA HIS A 250 6.49 11.23 -6.34
C HIS A 250 6.30 12.63 -6.96
N ASN A 251 6.99 13.63 -6.41
CA ASN A 251 6.81 15.05 -6.74
C ASN A 251 5.34 15.54 -6.70
N HIS A 252 4.50 14.91 -5.86
CA HIS A 252 3.05 15.12 -5.76
C HIS A 252 2.29 14.97 -7.10
N GLN A 253 2.73 14.09 -8.00
CA GLN A 253 2.03 13.87 -9.29
C GLN A 253 0.53 13.51 -9.11
N VAL A 254 0.23 12.68 -8.10
CA VAL A 254 -1.10 12.38 -7.57
C VAL A 254 -1.04 12.27 -6.03
N ALA A 255 -2.19 12.37 -5.38
CA ALA A 255 -2.37 11.96 -3.98
C ALA A 255 -2.58 10.44 -3.91
N ALA A 256 -2.06 9.80 -2.84
CA ALA A 256 -2.37 8.42 -2.50
C ALA A 256 -3.38 8.40 -1.34
N THR A 257 -4.43 7.59 -1.47
CA THR A 257 -5.48 7.42 -0.46
C THR A 257 -5.46 6.01 0.10
N GLY A 258 -4.91 5.86 1.32
CA GLY A 258 -4.77 4.57 1.99
C GLY A 258 -6.08 4.07 2.60
N LYS A 259 -6.40 2.78 2.44
CA LYS A 259 -7.69 2.20 2.88
C LYS A 259 -7.59 0.76 3.44
N HIS A 260 -8.53 0.29 4.27
CA HIS A 260 -9.69 1.00 4.82
C HIS A 260 -9.43 1.31 6.31
N PHE A 261 -9.44 2.59 6.67
CA PHE A 261 -9.16 3.05 8.02
C PHE A 261 -10.41 2.92 8.91
N ILE A 262 -10.50 2.00 9.86
CA ILE A 262 -9.46 1.06 10.29
C ILE A 262 -10.04 -0.26 10.84
N ALA A 263 -9.18 -1.28 10.86
CA ALA A 263 -9.46 -2.63 11.35
C ALA A 263 -10.59 -3.35 10.60
N TYR A 264 -10.68 -3.12 9.28
CA TYR A 264 -11.74 -3.67 8.43
C TYR A 264 -11.52 -5.16 8.09
N SER A 265 -10.28 -5.61 7.93
CA SER A 265 -9.92 -6.96 7.49
C SER A 265 -10.21 -8.14 8.45
N ASN A 266 -10.84 -7.91 9.60
CA ASN A 266 -11.14 -8.94 10.59
C ASN A 266 -12.66 -9.06 10.86
N ASN A 267 -13.44 -9.15 9.79
CA ASN A 267 -14.90 -9.21 9.88
C ASN A 267 -15.42 -10.56 10.43
N LYS A 268 -16.57 -10.54 11.12
CA LYS A 268 -17.13 -11.73 11.78
C LYS A 268 -17.52 -12.84 10.80
N GLY A 269 -16.69 -13.89 10.74
CA GLY A 269 -16.83 -14.97 9.77
C GLY A 269 -16.51 -14.51 8.35
N ALA A 270 -15.57 -13.57 8.22
CA ALA A 270 -15.05 -12.96 7.00
C ALA A 270 -16.05 -12.24 6.08
N ARG A 271 -17.34 -12.20 6.43
CA ARG A 271 -18.38 -11.46 5.68
C ARG A 271 -18.16 -9.97 5.80
N GLU A 272 -18.34 -9.22 4.73
CA GLU A 272 -18.05 -7.79 4.67
C GLU A 272 -19.27 -6.95 4.27
N GLY A 273 -19.06 -5.70 3.83
CA GLY A 273 -20.11 -4.77 3.42
C GLY A 273 -21.15 -4.52 4.52
N MET A 274 -22.32 -5.15 4.39
CA MET A 274 -23.42 -5.07 5.37
C MET A 274 -23.14 -5.80 6.70
N ALA A 275 -22.12 -6.67 6.79
CA ALA A 275 -21.74 -7.30 8.05
C ALA A 275 -21.11 -6.31 9.05
N ARG A 276 -21.38 -6.50 10.34
CA ARG A 276 -20.72 -5.76 11.44
C ARG A 276 -19.47 -6.49 11.93
N VAL A 277 -18.50 -5.74 12.46
CA VAL A 277 -17.36 -6.30 13.19
C VAL A 277 -17.75 -6.37 14.66
N ASP A 278 -18.00 -7.58 15.12
CA ASP A 278 -18.14 -7.87 16.55
C ASP A 278 -16.75 -7.64 17.21
N PRO A 279 -16.62 -7.01 18.39
CA PRO A 279 -15.31 -6.71 19.00
C PRO A 279 -14.57 -7.97 19.47
N GLN A 280 -13.97 -8.68 18.51
CA GLN A 280 -13.10 -9.84 18.72
C GLN A 280 -11.63 -9.44 18.90
N MET A 281 -11.28 -8.21 18.52
CA MET A 281 -9.92 -7.66 18.62
C MET A 281 -9.76 -6.83 19.89
N SER A 282 -8.86 -7.26 20.79
CA SER A 282 -8.46 -6.43 21.93
C SER A 282 -7.80 -5.12 21.46
N PRO A 283 -7.89 -4.00 22.21
CA PRO A 283 -7.28 -2.73 21.81
C PRO A 283 -5.78 -2.85 21.50
N ARG A 284 -5.03 -3.63 22.29
CA ARG A 284 -3.61 -3.92 22.02
C ARG A 284 -3.38 -4.62 20.68
N GLU A 285 -4.29 -5.50 20.25
CA GLU A 285 -4.17 -6.17 18.95
C GLU A 285 -4.48 -5.22 17.79
N VAL A 286 -5.49 -4.35 17.94
CA VAL A 286 -5.77 -3.28 16.96
C VAL A 286 -4.56 -2.36 16.82
N GLU A 287 -3.92 -1.96 17.93
CA GLU A 287 -2.71 -1.13 17.91
C GLU A 287 -1.52 -1.82 17.23
N MET A 288 -1.20 -3.06 17.62
CA MET A 288 -0.02 -3.78 17.11
C MET A 288 -0.17 -4.28 15.66
N ILE A 289 -1.40 -4.57 15.20
CA ILE A 289 -1.65 -5.18 13.88
C ILE A 289 -2.25 -4.19 12.89
N HIS A 290 -3.39 -3.57 13.20
CA HIS A 290 -4.17 -2.81 12.22
C HIS A 290 -3.79 -1.33 12.16
N VAL A 291 -3.43 -0.72 13.29
CA VAL A 291 -2.95 0.67 13.38
C VAL A 291 -1.50 0.81 12.92
N TYR A 292 -0.68 -0.20 13.14
CA TYR A 292 0.76 -0.16 12.84
C TYR A 292 1.06 0.27 11.38
N PRO A 293 0.47 -0.33 10.32
CA PRO A 293 0.74 0.10 8.95
C PRO A 293 0.32 1.54 8.67
N PHE A 294 -0.91 1.92 9.04
CA PHE A 294 -1.40 3.29 8.83
C PHE A 294 -0.52 4.32 9.53
N LYS A 295 -0.17 4.11 10.80
CA LYS A 295 0.71 5.00 11.58
C LYS A 295 2.05 5.19 10.87
N ARG A 296 2.70 4.10 10.44
CA ARG A 296 4.00 4.17 9.75
C ARG A 296 3.89 4.84 8.38
N VAL A 297 2.93 4.45 7.54
CA VAL A 297 2.76 5.03 6.19
C VAL A 297 2.46 6.54 6.25
N ILE A 298 1.60 6.97 7.17
CA ILE A 298 1.34 8.41 7.40
C ILE A 298 2.61 9.15 7.80
N GLN A 299 3.38 8.61 8.75
CA GLN A 299 4.56 9.28 9.32
C GLN A 299 5.81 9.22 8.44
N GLU A 300 5.97 8.17 7.63
CA GLU A 300 7.21 7.87 6.89
C GLU A 300 7.08 8.08 5.37
N ALA A 301 5.85 8.18 4.84
CA ALA A 301 5.58 8.45 3.42
C ALA A 301 4.71 9.70 3.16
N GLY A 302 4.13 10.33 4.20
CA GLY A 302 3.36 11.57 4.04
C GLY A 302 2.05 11.38 3.26
N LEU A 303 1.30 10.32 3.58
CA LEU A 303 0.03 9.96 2.93
C LEU A 303 -0.95 11.16 2.88
N LEU A 304 -1.49 11.46 1.69
CA LEU A 304 -2.35 12.63 1.45
C LEU A 304 -3.87 12.34 1.55
N GLY A 305 -4.29 11.08 1.46
CA GLY A 305 -5.69 10.68 1.64
C GLY A 305 -5.84 9.45 2.54
N VAL A 306 -6.97 9.36 3.24
CA VAL A 306 -7.38 8.16 3.98
C VAL A 306 -8.86 7.88 3.74
N MET A 307 -9.24 6.63 3.46
CA MET A 307 -10.64 6.24 3.32
C MET A 307 -11.14 5.57 4.61
N SER A 308 -12.24 6.05 5.19
CA SER A 308 -12.84 5.48 6.41
C SER A 308 -13.71 4.26 6.14
N SER A 309 -13.56 3.21 6.96
CA SER A 309 -14.11 1.88 6.72
C SER A 309 -15.59 1.68 7.15
N TYR A 310 -16.21 0.64 6.59
CA TYR A 310 -17.61 0.26 6.84
C TYR A 310 -17.93 -0.31 8.23
N ASN A 311 -16.92 -0.70 9.00
CA ASN A 311 -17.10 -1.39 10.27
C ASN A 311 -17.34 -0.42 11.44
N ASP A 312 -17.76 -1.01 12.55
CA ASP A 312 -17.60 -0.45 13.88
C ASP A 312 -16.38 -1.07 14.59
N TYR A 313 -15.93 -0.42 15.66
CA TYR A 313 -15.03 -1.00 16.64
C TYR A 313 -15.57 -0.69 18.04
N ASP A 314 -15.77 -1.73 18.87
CA ASP A 314 -16.41 -1.63 20.19
C ASP A 314 -17.78 -0.92 20.14
N GLY A 315 -18.56 -1.15 19.08
CA GLY A 315 -19.86 -0.52 18.85
C GLY A 315 -19.83 0.91 18.29
N PHE A 316 -18.64 1.50 18.08
CA PHE A 316 -18.49 2.82 17.45
C PHE A 316 -18.18 2.68 15.94
N PRO A 317 -19.09 3.08 15.03
CA PRO A 317 -18.80 3.12 13.60
C PRO A 317 -17.56 3.96 13.31
N ILE A 318 -16.60 3.46 12.54
CA ILE A 318 -15.36 4.21 12.27
C ILE A 318 -15.67 5.53 11.56
N GLN A 319 -16.65 5.51 10.63
CA GLN A 319 -17.15 6.65 9.88
C GLN A 319 -17.60 7.86 10.74
N SER A 320 -18.10 7.63 11.96
CA SER A 320 -18.55 8.69 12.89
C SER A 320 -17.76 8.74 14.19
N SER A 321 -16.59 8.10 14.24
CA SER A 321 -15.77 8.07 15.45
C SER A 321 -14.77 9.23 15.49
N TYR A 322 -15.07 10.25 16.28
CA TYR A 322 -14.14 11.36 16.60
C TYR A 322 -12.81 10.85 17.19
N TYR A 323 -12.87 9.75 17.95
CA TYR A 323 -11.68 9.08 18.47
C TYR A 323 -10.78 8.61 17.31
N TRP A 324 -11.31 7.87 16.34
CA TRP A 324 -10.51 7.36 15.23
C TRP A 324 -10.11 8.46 14.24
N LEU A 325 -11.07 9.22 13.70
CA LEU A 325 -10.82 10.15 12.58
C LEU A 325 -10.14 11.46 12.99
N THR A 326 -10.31 11.92 14.24
CA THR A 326 -9.65 13.14 14.73
C THR A 326 -8.58 12.85 15.77
N THR A 327 -8.92 12.20 16.89
CA THR A 327 -7.97 12.03 18.01
C THR A 327 -6.77 11.16 17.62
N ARG A 328 -7.03 10.00 17.00
CA ARG A 328 -6.01 9.04 16.58
C ARG A 328 -5.34 9.47 15.28
N LEU A 329 -6.10 9.61 14.19
CA LEU A 329 -5.57 9.88 12.85
C LEU A 329 -4.85 11.25 12.77
N ARG A 330 -5.54 12.34 13.12
CA ARG A 330 -4.99 13.71 12.98
C ARG A 330 -4.11 14.10 14.16
N GLY A 331 -4.53 13.78 15.38
CA GLY A 331 -3.81 14.09 16.61
C GLY A 331 -2.54 13.26 16.79
N GLN A 332 -2.68 11.93 16.93
CA GLN A 332 -1.58 11.05 17.35
C GLN A 332 -0.73 10.51 16.20
N MET A 333 -1.30 10.20 15.03
CA MET A 333 -0.53 9.75 13.86
C MET A 333 0.05 10.93 13.08
N GLY A 334 -0.55 12.12 13.19
CA GLY A 334 -0.07 13.35 12.55
C GLY A 334 -0.58 13.57 11.12
N PHE A 335 -1.65 12.90 10.70
CA PHE A 335 -2.23 13.05 9.36
C PHE A 335 -2.66 14.49 9.05
N ARG A 336 -2.34 15.00 7.86
CA ARG A 336 -2.65 16.37 7.38
C ARG A 336 -3.38 16.42 6.03
N GLY A 337 -3.65 15.26 5.45
CA GLY A 337 -4.49 15.09 4.26
C GLY A 337 -5.99 15.11 4.59
N TYR A 338 -6.82 14.67 3.65
CA TYR A 338 -8.27 14.59 3.81
C TYR A 338 -8.78 13.15 4.01
N VAL A 339 -9.88 12.99 4.76
CA VAL A 339 -10.60 11.73 4.92
C VAL A 339 -11.77 11.68 3.94
N VAL A 340 -11.82 10.62 3.13
CA VAL A 340 -12.98 10.27 2.30
C VAL A 340 -13.77 9.12 2.94
N SER A 341 -15.09 9.09 2.82
CA SER A 341 -15.86 7.90 3.21
C SER A 341 -15.66 6.78 2.19
N ASP A 342 -15.63 5.52 2.63
CA ASP A 342 -15.94 4.41 1.72
C ASP A 342 -17.41 4.54 1.25
N SER A 343 -17.75 3.90 0.12
CA SER A 343 -18.99 4.15 -0.61
C SER A 343 -20.23 3.67 0.15
N ASP A 344 -21.05 4.63 0.59
CA ASP A 344 -22.21 4.44 1.50
C ASP A 344 -21.90 4.26 3.00
N ALA A 345 -20.65 4.46 3.43
CA ALA A 345 -20.30 4.33 4.86
C ALA A 345 -21.03 5.34 5.76
N VAL A 346 -21.37 6.55 5.25
CA VAL A 346 -22.18 7.55 5.96
C VAL A 346 -23.62 7.05 6.14
N GLU A 347 -24.21 6.47 5.10
CA GLU A 347 -25.57 5.94 5.10
C GLU A 347 -25.69 4.70 5.99
N TYR A 348 -24.62 3.93 6.13
CA TYR A 348 -24.54 2.80 7.06
C TYR A 348 -24.75 3.23 8.51
N LEU A 349 -24.55 4.51 8.88
CA LEU A 349 -24.87 5.00 10.23
C LEU A 349 -26.36 4.82 10.61
N TYR A 350 -27.28 5.00 9.66
CA TYR A 350 -28.72 4.83 9.89
C TYR A 350 -29.30 3.54 9.27
N THR A 351 -28.70 2.99 8.22
CA THR A 351 -29.20 1.77 7.53
C THR A 351 -28.63 0.45 8.08
N LYS A 352 -27.45 0.47 8.72
CA LYS A 352 -26.73 -0.72 9.19
C LYS A 352 -26.44 -0.68 10.69
N HIS A 353 -25.91 0.43 11.17
CA HIS A 353 -25.41 0.59 12.55
C HIS A 353 -26.49 1.06 13.53
N GLY A 354 -27.48 1.83 13.08
CA GLY A 354 -28.56 2.37 13.92
C GLY A 354 -28.11 3.45 14.90
N THR A 355 -27.01 4.15 14.60
CA THR A 355 -26.43 5.23 15.43
C THR A 355 -26.92 6.61 15.01
N ALA A 356 -27.36 6.76 13.76
CA ALA A 356 -28.09 7.92 13.26
C ALA A 356 -29.55 7.56 13.00
N LYS A 357 -30.47 8.51 13.24
CA LYS A 357 -31.92 8.33 13.00
C LYS A 357 -32.30 8.46 11.51
N ASP A 358 -31.52 9.22 10.75
CA ASP A 358 -31.73 9.59 9.36
C ASP A 358 -30.41 10.08 8.73
N MET A 359 -30.45 10.45 7.45
CA MET A 359 -29.29 10.96 6.72
C MET A 359 -28.75 12.29 7.27
N LYS A 360 -29.61 13.19 7.77
CA LYS A 360 -29.17 14.49 8.32
C LYS A 360 -28.34 14.28 9.58
N GLU A 361 -28.79 13.40 10.47
CA GLU A 361 -28.02 13.03 11.66
C GLU A 361 -26.73 12.27 11.31
N ALA A 362 -26.73 11.43 10.27
CA ALA A 362 -25.53 10.75 9.78
C ALA A 362 -24.47 11.72 9.24
N VAL A 363 -24.91 12.76 8.51
CA VAL A 363 -24.05 13.86 8.04
C VAL A 363 -23.44 14.60 9.23
N ARG A 364 -24.25 14.99 10.23
CA ARG A 364 -23.78 15.69 11.44
C ARG A 364 -22.69 14.90 12.15
N GLN A 365 -22.95 13.64 12.49
CA GLN A 365 -22.01 12.76 13.18
C GLN A 365 -20.70 12.57 12.40
N SER A 366 -20.77 12.39 11.07
CA SER A 366 -19.58 12.16 10.24
C SER A 366 -18.69 13.41 10.15
N VAL A 367 -19.29 14.59 9.98
CA VAL A 367 -18.56 15.86 9.85
C VAL A 367 -17.92 16.28 11.18
N GLU A 368 -18.63 16.10 12.29
CA GLU A 368 -18.09 16.29 13.65
C GLU A 368 -16.89 15.36 13.90
N ALA A 369 -17.00 14.08 13.52
CA ALA A 369 -15.97 13.08 13.74
C ALA A 369 -14.65 13.38 13.00
N GLY A 370 -14.72 13.96 11.80
CA GLY A 370 -13.54 14.32 11.01
C GLY A 370 -13.62 14.01 9.51
N LEU A 371 -14.78 13.61 8.98
CA LEU A 371 -14.95 13.37 7.55
C LEU A 371 -14.78 14.67 6.74
N ASN A 372 -13.97 14.62 5.67
CA ASN A 372 -13.82 15.74 4.75
C ASN A 372 -14.69 15.58 3.50
N VAL A 373 -14.71 14.40 2.87
CA VAL A 373 -15.41 14.14 1.59
C VAL A 373 -16.30 12.89 1.70
N ARG A 374 -17.58 12.98 1.34
CA ARG A 374 -18.49 11.82 1.28
C ARG A 374 -18.53 11.20 -0.13
N CYS A 375 -18.23 9.89 -0.22
CA CYS A 375 -18.28 9.06 -1.43
C CYS A 375 -19.49 8.10 -1.43
N THR A 376 -20.12 7.86 -2.58
CA THR A 376 -21.42 7.16 -2.69
C THR A 376 -21.91 6.94 -4.13
N PHE A 377 -22.76 5.94 -4.39
CA PHE A 377 -23.46 5.82 -5.67
C PHE A 377 -24.78 6.65 -5.74
N ARG A 378 -24.82 7.85 -5.13
CA ARG A 378 -25.99 8.75 -5.12
C ARG A 378 -25.65 10.18 -5.50
N SER A 379 -26.66 10.93 -5.91
CA SER A 379 -26.52 12.36 -6.26
C SER A 379 -26.00 13.19 -5.07
N PRO A 380 -25.07 14.14 -5.26
CA PRO A 380 -24.43 14.84 -4.14
C PRO A 380 -25.36 15.70 -3.26
N ASP A 381 -26.53 16.10 -3.77
CA ASP A 381 -27.56 16.83 -3.01
C ASP A 381 -28.04 16.08 -1.77
N SER A 382 -28.05 14.74 -1.80
CA SER A 382 -28.41 13.87 -0.66
C SER A 382 -27.50 14.04 0.57
N TYR A 383 -26.34 14.65 0.41
CA TYR A 383 -25.40 14.99 1.48
C TYR A 383 -25.27 16.50 1.68
N VAL A 384 -25.14 17.26 0.58
CA VAL A 384 -24.91 18.71 0.63
C VAL A 384 -26.11 19.50 1.16
N LEU A 385 -27.35 19.10 0.85
CA LEU A 385 -28.53 19.81 1.33
C LEU A 385 -28.72 19.64 2.87
N PRO A 386 -28.67 18.41 3.44
CA PRO A 386 -28.66 18.25 4.89
C PRO A 386 -27.49 18.95 5.59
N LEU A 387 -26.30 18.97 4.98
CA LEU A 387 -25.13 19.67 5.53
C LEU A 387 -25.36 21.19 5.63
N ARG A 388 -25.94 21.81 4.58
CA ARG A 388 -26.30 23.23 4.60
C ARG A 388 -27.39 23.53 5.63
N GLU A 389 -28.39 22.66 5.75
CA GLU A 389 -29.47 22.77 6.74
C GLU A 389 -28.93 22.74 8.18
N LEU A 390 -28.02 21.82 8.49
CA LEU A 390 -27.34 21.72 9.80
C LEU A 390 -26.58 22.99 10.17
N VAL A 391 -25.92 23.65 9.21
CA VAL A 391 -25.21 24.91 9.47
C VAL A 391 -26.21 26.07 9.69
N GLN A 392 -27.29 26.12 8.92
CA GLN A 392 -28.32 27.15 9.03
C GLN A 392 -29.09 27.10 10.36
N GLU A 393 -29.33 25.90 10.92
CA GLU A 393 -29.99 25.72 12.22
C GLU A 393 -29.02 25.76 13.42
N GLY A 394 -27.71 25.88 13.19
CA GLY A 394 -26.68 25.86 14.23
C GLY A 394 -26.33 24.47 14.77
N GLY A 395 -26.79 23.39 14.12
CA GLY A 395 -26.41 22.01 14.42
C GLY A 395 -24.97 21.65 14.01
N LEU A 396 -24.37 22.44 13.12
CA LEU A 396 -22.92 22.47 12.84
C LEU A 396 -22.46 23.93 12.77
N SER A 397 -21.26 24.24 13.26
CA SER A 397 -20.66 25.57 13.05
C SER A 397 -19.98 25.66 11.69
N GLU A 398 -19.98 26.85 11.08
CA GLU A 398 -19.24 27.06 9.83
C GLU A 398 -17.72 26.85 10.01
N GLU A 399 -17.14 27.01 11.21
CA GLU A 399 -15.72 26.74 11.41
C GLU A 399 -15.40 25.23 11.33
N VAL A 400 -16.31 24.34 11.71
CA VAL A 400 -16.12 22.89 11.46
C VAL A 400 -16.11 22.62 9.95
N ILE A 401 -16.91 23.34 9.16
CA ILE A 401 -16.86 23.26 7.69
C ILE A 401 -15.53 23.81 7.16
N ASN A 402 -15.07 24.96 7.67
CA ASN A 402 -13.78 25.55 7.32
C ASN A 402 -12.63 24.56 7.57
N ASP A 403 -12.58 23.92 8.73
CA ASP A 403 -11.60 22.88 9.04
C ASP A 403 -11.63 21.71 8.04
N ARG A 404 -12.82 21.21 7.67
CA ARG A 404 -12.92 20.11 6.71
C ARG A 404 -12.47 20.52 5.32
N VAL A 405 -12.81 21.73 4.87
CA VAL A 405 -12.44 22.27 3.55
C VAL A 405 -10.95 22.60 3.48
N ARG A 406 -10.36 23.12 4.55
CA ARG A 406 -8.93 23.45 4.68
C ARG A 406 -8.00 22.27 4.32
N ASP A 407 -8.33 21.06 4.77
CA ASP A 407 -7.56 19.86 4.41
C ASP A 407 -7.71 19.46 2.92
N ILE A 408 -8.91 19.62 2.36
CA ILE A 408 -9.19 19.30 0.93
C ILE A 408 -8.41 20.26 0.04
N LEU A 409 -8.46 21.56 0.35
CA LEU A 409 -7.69 22.58 -0.35
C LEU A 409 -6.18 22.31 -0.22
N ARG A 410 -5.68 21.89 0.96
CA ARG A 410 -4.27 21.51 1.14
C ARG A 410 -3.83 20.42 0.17
N VAL A 411 -4.59 19.34 0.04
CA VAL A 411 -4.25 18.26 -0.91
C VAL A 411 -4.27 18.78 -2.35
N LYS A 412 -5.30 19.56 -2.74
CA LYS A 412 -5.39 20.16 -4.08
C LYS A 412 -4.21 21.10 -4.40
N PHE A 413 -3.76 21.92 -3.45
CA PHE A 413 -2.54 22.73 -3.62
C PHE A 413 -1.28 21.86 -3.73
N LEU A 414 -1.13 20.83 -2.89
CA LEU A 414 0.05 19.95 -2.92
C LEU A 414 0.21 19.19 -4.24
N VAL A 415 -0.88 18.66 -4.82
CA VAL A 415 -0.87 17.99 -6.15
C VAL A 415 -0.85 18.96 -7.35
N GLY A 416 -0.65 20.25 -7.07
CA GLY A 416 -0.47 21.30 -8.07
C GLY A 416 -1.73 21.66 -8.87
N LEU A 417 -2.94 21.31 -8.41
CA LEU A 417 -4.17 21.56 -9.17
C LEU A 417 -4.45 23.05 -9.42
N PHE A 418 -4.03 23.93 -8.52
CA PHE A 418 -4.15 25.39 -8.73
C PHE A 418 -3.06 25.95 -9.65
N ASP A 419 -1.93 25.26 -9.82
CA ASP A 419 -0.79 25.79 -10.58
C ASP A 419 -0.73 25.20 -12.00
N ALA A 420 -1.21 23.96 -12.16
CA ALA A 420 -1.39 23.25 -13.41
C ALA A 420 -2.68 22.38 -13.37
N PRO A 421 -3.88 23.00 -13.49
CA PRO A 421 -5.16 22.29 -13.40
C PRO A 421 -5.41 21.25 -14.51
N TYR A 422 -4.70 21.36 -15.64
CA TYR A 422 -4.92 20.53 -16.83
C TYR A 422 -3.73 19.63 -17.11
N GLN A 423 -4.01 18.44 -17.65
CA GLN A 423 -3.01 17.63 -18.31
C GLN A 423 -2.71 18.20 -19.71
N THR A 424 -1.57 18.91 -19.84
CA THR A 424 -1.30 19.69 -21.06
C THR A 424 -0.68 18.88 -22.18
N ASP A 425 0.12 17.85 -21.88
CA ASP A 425 0.73 16.97 -22.88
C ASP A 425 -0.17 15.77 -23.19
N LEU A 426 -1.11 16.00 -24.11
CA LEU A 426 -2.07 14.99 -24.53
C LEU A 426 -1.40 13.89 -25.35
N LYS A 427 -0.45 14.23 -26.24
CA LYS A 427 0.28 13.21 -27.01
C LYS A 427 1.12 12.32 -26.09
N GLY A 428 1.79 12.91 -25.10
CA GLY A 428 2.56 12.14 -24.11
C GLY A 428 1.71 11.12 -23.34
N ALA A 429 0.40 11.30 -23.23
CA ALA A 429 -0.48 10.30 -22.60
C ALA A 429 -0.57 9.02 -23.45
N ASP A 430 -0.61 9.14 -24.78
CA ASP A 430 -0.56 8.00 -25.72
C ASP A 430 0.83 7.33 -25.76
N ASP A 431 1.89 8.06 -25.38
CA ASP A 431 3.27 7.54 -25.34
C ASP A 431 3.64 6.89 -23.99
N GLU A 432 2.97 7.27 -22.89
CA GLU A 432 3.32 6.86 -21.52
C GLU A 432 2.48 5.71 -20.98
N VAL A 433 1.17 5.68 -21.28
CA VAL A 433 0.21 4.71 -20.70
C VAL A 433 0.33 3.36 -21.42
N GLU A 434 0.47 2.26 -20.66
CA GLU A 434 0.62 0.88 -21.19
C GLU A 434 1.87 0.70 -22.09
N LYS A 435 2.91 1.52 -21.92
CA LYS A 435 4.16 1.43 -22.70
C LYS A 435 4.98 0.18 -22.38
N GLU A 436 5.85 -0.22 -23.32
CA GLU A 436 6.65 -1.45 -23.26
C GLU A 436 7.51 -1.54 -21.99
N GLU A 437 8.13 -0.45 -21.54
CA GLU A 437 8.93 -0.45 -20.32
C GLU A 437 8.10 -0.65 -19.04
N ASN A 438 6.86 -0.16 -19.01
CA ASN A 438 5.96 -0.37 -17.87
C ASN A 438 5.45 -1.82 -17.86
N GLU A 439 5.09 -2.35 -19.03
CA GLU A 439 4.67 -3.75 -19.21
C GLU A 439 5.82 -4.75 -18.91
N ALA A 440 7.08 -4.34 -19.07
CA ALA A 440 8.24 -5.12 -18.61
C ALA A 440 8.34 -5.17 -17.07
N VAL A 441 7.98 -4.08 -16.36
CA VAL A 441 7.86 -4.07 -14.89
C VAL A 441 6.67 -4.92 -14.43
N ALA A 442 5.56 -4.93 -15.19
CA ALA A 442 4.44 -5.83 -14.93
C ALA A 442 4.86 -7.31 -15.04
N LEU A 443 5.59 -7.68 -16.09
CA LEU A 443 6.15 -9.03 -16.24
C LEU A 443 7.15 -9.38 -15.13
N GLN A 444 7.98 -8.42 -14.69
CA GLN A 444 8.86 -8.61 -13.52
C GLN A 444 8.03 -8.90 -12.26
N ALA A 445 6.97 -8.14 -12.00
CA ALA A 445 6.08 -8.37 -10.86
C ALA A 445 5.38 -9.73 -10.92
N SER A 446 4.86 -10.13 -12.09
CA SER A 446 4.30 -11.46 -12.29
C SER A 446 5.33 -12.56 -11.96
N ARG A 447 6.56 -12.47 -12.48
CA ARG A 447 7.63 -13.44 -12.19
C ARG A 447 8.03 -13.44 -10.71
N GLU A 448 8.27 -12.28 -10.12
CA GLU A 448 8.71 -12.15 -8.73
C GLU A 448 7.67 -12.57 -7.70
N SER A 449 6.37 -12.54 -8.05
CA SER A 449 5.25 -12.96 -7.19
C SER A 449 5.01 -14.47 -7.13
N ILE A 450 5.51 -15.25 -8.10
CA ILE A 450 5.28 -16.69 -8.17
C ILE A 450 6.08 -17.40 -7.07
N VAL A 451 5.39 -18.23 -6.28
CA VAL A 451 5.97 -19.03 -5.19
C VAL A 451 6.01 -20.49 -5.60
N LEU A 452 7.20 -21.10 -5.57
CA LEU A 452 7.34 -22.55 -5.69
C LEU A 452 7.03 -23.18 -4.33
N LEU A 453 5.84 -23.78 -4.20
CA LEU A 453 5.40 -24.40 -2.96
C LEU A 453 5.99 -25.80 -2.78
N LYS A 454 6.13 -26.56 -3.87
CA LYS A 454 6.63 -27.93 -3.86
C LYS A 454 7.38 -28.26 -5.15
N ASN A 455 8.47 -29.02 -5.06
CA ASN A 455 9.23 -29.52 -6.22
C ASN A 455 9.98 -30.83 -5.91
N GLU A 456 9.25 -31.94 -5.79
CA GLU A 456 9.85 -33.27 -5.61
C GLU A 456 10.61 -33.72 -6.86
N ASN A 457 11.72 -34.43 -6.63
CA ASN A 457 12.59 -35.03 -7.64
C ASN A 457 13.12 -34.06 -8.72
N ASN A 458 13.10 -32.75 -8.46
CA ASN A 458 13.38 -31.70 -9.46
C ASN A 458 12.48 -31.81 -10.71
N THR A 459 11.18 -32.02 -10.49
CA THR A 459 10.17 -32.06 -11.57
C THR A 459 10.13 -30.75 -12.37
N LEU A 460 10.44 -29.62 -11.72
CA LEU A 460 10.72 -28.33 -12.35
C LEU A 460 12.19 -27.92 -12.16
N PRO A 461 12.78 -27.19 -13.11
CA PRO A 461 12.18 -26.74 -14.38
C PRO A 461 12.12 -27.87 -15.43
N LEU A 462 11.18 -27.73 -16.38
CA LEU A 462 11.03 -28.62 -17.53
C LEU A 462 12.14 -28.39 -18.57
N ASP A 463 12.69 -29.47 -19.11
CA ASP A 463 13.61 -29.41 -20.25
C ASP A 463 12.84 -29.26 -21.58
N ILE A 464 12.91 -28.05 -22.15
CA ILE A 464 12.30 -27.69 -23.44
C ILE A 464 12.83 -28.51 -24.62
N THR A 465 13.99 -29.17 -24.48
CA THR A 465 14.59 -30.03 -25.50
C THR A 465 14.08 -31.47 -25.44
N SER A 466 13.73 -31.97 -24.25
CA SER A 466 13.23 -33.33 -24.06
C SER A 466 11.70 -33.44 -24.20
N VAL A 467 10.95 -32.48 -23.67
CA VAL A 467 9.48 -32.48 -23.73
C VAL A 467 9.01 -32.29 -25.19
N LYS A 468 8.03 -33.09 -25.62
CA LYS A 468 7.45 -33.08 -26.98
C LYS A 468 5.94 -32.87 -26.97
N LYS A 469 5.24 -33.25 -25.89
CA LYS A 469 3.81 -32.99 -25.72
C LYS A 469 3.48 -32.63 -24.26
N ILE A 470 2.72 -31.55 -24.07
CA ILE A 470 2.22 -31.10 -22.77
C ILE A 470 0.70 -31.11 -22.79
N ALA A 471 0.09 -31.76 -21.81
CA ALA A 471 -1.34 -31.61 -21.54
C ALA A 471 -1.54 -30.42 -20.61
N VAL A 472 -2.44 -29.51 -20.95
CA VAL A 472 -2.80 -28.36 -20.12
C VAL A 472 -4.29 -28.41 -19.87
N CYS A 473 -4.70 -28.42 -18.60
CA CYS A 473 -6.12 -28.45 -18.26
C CYS A 473 -6.45 -27.71 -16.97
N GLY A 474 -7.73 -27.55 -16.67
CA GLY A 474 -8.23 -26.83 -15.51
C GLY A 474 -8.89 -25.50 -15.90
N PRO A 475 -9.82 -24.99 -15.08
CA PRO A 475 -10.66 -23.85 -15.43
C PRO A 475 -9.87 -22.56 -15.64
N ASN A 476 -8.71 -22.41 -14.98
CA ASN A 476 -7.90 -21.20 -15.02
C ASN A 476 -6.81 -21.23 -16.12
N ALA A 477 -6.68 -22.31 -16.88
CA ALA A 477 -5.63 -22.48 -17.88
C ALA A 477 -5.74 -21.48 -19.06
N ALA A 478 -6.97 -21.16 -19.48
CA ALA A 478 -7.28 -20.21 -20.55
C ALA A 478 -8.11 -19.01 -20.04
N GLU A 479 -8.09 -18.73 -18.73
CA GLU A 479 -8.84 -17.65 -18.11
C GLU A 479 -8.08 -16.31 -18.18
N LYS A 480 -8.81 -15.21 -18.39
CA LYS A 480 -8.31 -13.83 -18.41
C LYS A 480 -8.95 -12.95 -17.32
N ALA A 481 -10.14 -13.33 -16.84
CA ALA A 481 -10.98 -12.47 -16.00
C ALA A 481 -10.37 -12.12 -14.62
N TYR A 482 -9.38 -12.86 -14.12
CA TYR A 482 -8.69 -12.50 -12.87
C TYR A 482 -7.86 -11.21 -12.98
N ALA A 483 -7.38 -10.88 -14.20
CA ALA A 483 -6.61 -9.66 -14.46
C ALA A 483 -7.53 -8.46 -14.81
N LEU A 484 -8.73 -8.74 -15.34
CA LEU A 484 -9.71 -7.75 -15.81
C LEU A 484 -10.89 -7.59 -14.83
N THR A 485 -10.60 -7.54 -13.53
CA THR A 485 -11.58 -7.19 -12.49
C THR A 485 -11.70 -5.67 -12.35
N HIS A 486 -12.76 -5.22 -11.66
CA HIS A 486 -12.76 -3.91 -10.98
C HIS A 486 -11.49 -3.70 -10.15
N TYR A 487 -11.20 -2.44 -9.81
CA TYR A 487 -10.00 -1.99 -9.10
C TYR A 487 -8.69 -2.06 -9.92
N GLY A 488 -8.77 -2.16 -11.25
CA GLY A 488 -7.59 -2.16 -12.14
C GLY A 488 -7.93 -2.04 -13.64
N PRO A 489 -6.92 -2.11 -14.54
CA PRO A 489 -7.11 -1.87 -15.98
C PRO A 489 -8.07 -2.87 -16.64
N LEU A 490 -9.01 -2.36 -17.45
CA LEU A 490 -10.23 -3.09 -17.85
C LEU A 490 -10.16 -3.79 -19.22
N ALA A 491 -9.40 -3.25 -20.17
CA ALA A 491 -9.37 -3.69 -21.57
C ALA A 491 -7.93 -3.85 -22.11
N VAL A 492 -7.04 -4.41 -21.27
CA VAL A 492 -5.67 -4.77 -21.63
C VAL A 492 -5.57 -6.18 -22.23
N GLU A 493 -4.50 -6.46 -22.96
CA GLU A 493 -4.21 -7.81 -23.43
C GLU A 493 -3.65 -8.69 -22.31
N VAL A 494 -4.30 -9.84 -22.07
CA VAL A 494 -3.91 -10.81 -21.04
C VAL A 494 -3.43 -12.10 -21.69
N THR A 495 -2.19 -12.51 -21.38
CA THR A 495 -1.61 -13.79 -21.81
C THR A 495 -2.06 -14.89 -20.84
N THR A 496 -2.84 -15.86 -21.34
CA THR A 496 -3.28 -17.01 -20.53
C THR A 496 -2.14 -18.02 -20.35
N VAL A 497 -2.28 -18.99 -19.43
CA VAL A 497 -1.26 -20.05 -19.25
C VAL A 497 -1.09 -20.89 -20.51
N VAL A 498 -2.19 -21.21 -21.20
CA VAL A 498 -2.16 -21.93 -22.48
C VAL A 498 -1.45 -21.12 -23.57
N ASP A 499 -1.71 -19.81 -23.65
CA ASP A 499 -1.10 -18.96 -24.68
C ASP A 499 0.39 -18.74 -24.40
N GLY A 500 0.76 -18.44 -23.15
CA GLY A 500 2.16 -18.32 -22.72
C GLY A 500 2.96 -19.60 -22.95
N LEU A 501 2.39 -20.79 -22.70
CA LEU A 501 3.02 -22.07 -23.03
C LEU A 501 3.19 -22.28 -24.55
N ARG A 502 2.20 -21.90 -25.37
CA ARG A 502 2.28 -21.98 -26.84
C ARG A 502 3.35 -21.05 -27.40
N GLU A 503 3.38 -19.80 -26.93
CA GLU A 503 4.40 -18.80 -27.27
C GLU A 503 5.80 -19.28 -26.89
N LYS A 504 5.94 -19.82 -25.66
CA LYS A 504 7.23 -20.32 -25.15
C LYS A 504 7.78 -21.49 -25.95
N LEU A 505 6.90 -22.43 -26.29
CA LEU A 505 7.26 -23.65 -27.01
C LEU A 505 7.49 -23.39 -28.50
N ASN A 506 6.71 -22.52 -29.14
CA ASN A 506 6.84 -22.11 -30.54
C ASN A 506 7.18 -23.29 -31.49
N GLY A 507 6.35 -24.33 -31.46
CA GLY A 507 6.50 -25.53 -32.29
C GLY A 507 7.52 -26.58 -31.82
N LYS A 508 8.27 -26.36 -30.72
CA LYS A 508 9.21 -27.35 -30.14
C LYS A 508 8.49 -28.53 -29.45
N ALA A 509 7.27 -28.30 -28.97
CA ALA A 509 6.37 -29.29 -28.38
C ALA A 509 4.91 -28.93 -28.66
N GLU A 510 4.04 -29.94 -28.68
CA GLU A 510 2.59 -29.80 -28.83
C GLU A 510 1.92 -29.47 -27.49
N VAL A 511 1.01 -28.48 -27.49
CA VAL A 511 0.19 -28.12 -26.32
C VAL A 511 -1.23 -28.63 -26.54
N LEU A 512 -1.56 -29.77 -25.93
CA LEU A 512 -2.93 -30.25 -25.83
C LEU A 512 -3.65 -29.44 -24.75
N TYR A 513 -4.81 -28.86 -25.10
CA TYR A 513 -5.64 -28.14 -24.15
C TYR A 513 -7.04 -28.74 -24.07
N THR A 514 -7.56 -28.82 -22.85
CA THR A 514 -8.99 -28.98 -22.56
C THR A 514 -9.33 -28.25 -21.26
N LYS A 515 -10.57 -27.80 -21.07
CA LYS A 515 -10.95 -27.11 -19.83
C LYS A 515 -10.95 -28.07 -18.64
N GLY A 516 -11.40 -29.31 -18.84
CA GLY A 516 -11.44 -30.36 -17.81
C GLY A 516 -12.58 -30.19 -16.80
N CYS A 517 -12.81 -28.98 -16.28
CA CYS A 517 -14.00 -28.62 -15.51
C CYS A 517 -14.25 -27.10 -15.50
N ASP A 518 -15.44 -26.68 -15.05
CA ASP A 518 -15.71 -25.27 -14.72
C ASP A 518 -15.11 -24.87 -13.36
N LEU A 519 -14.88 -23.57 -13.17
CA LEU A 519 -14.29 -23.01 -11.95
C LEU A 519 -15.09 -23.37 -10.70
N VAL A 520 -16.42 -23.38 -10.85
CA VAL A 520 -17.40 -23.84 -9.86
C VAL A 520 -18.51 -24.54 -10.64
N ASP A 521 -19.14 -25.54 -10.04
CA ASP A 521 -20.18 -26.34 -10.71
C ASP A 521 -21.54 -25.61 -10.78
N ALA A 522 -22.53 -26.30 -11.36
CA ALA A 522 -23.87 -25.78 -11.61
C ALA A 522 -24.67 -25.43 -10.34
N HIS A 523 -24.33 -25.97 -9.17
CA HIS A 523 -25.04 -25.74 -7.90
C HIS A 523 -24.38 -24.67 -7.02
N TRP A 524 -23.32 -24.01 -7.51
CA TRP A 524 -22.63 -22.96 -6.76
C TRP A 524 -23.57 -21.79 -6.40
N PRO A 525 -23.60 -21.31 -5.13
CA PRO A 525 -22.65 -21.59 -4.05
C PRO A 525 -23.06 -22.72 -3.08
N GLU A 526 -24.19 -23.39 -3.27
CA GLU A 526 -24.65 -24.46 -2.37
C GLU A 526 -23.67 -25.65 -2.32
N SER A 527 -23.03 -25.94 -3.45
CA SER A 527 -21.98 -26.95 -3.58
C SER A 527 -20.69 -26.67 -2.80
N GLU A 528 -20.54 -25.51 -2.15
CA GLU A 528 -19.46 -25.30 -1.17
C GLU A 528 -19.71 -26.06 0.15
N ILE A 529 -20.97 -26.43 0.43
CA ILE A 529 -21.40 -27.07 1.67
C ILE A 529 -21.93 -28.50 1.42
N ILE A 530 -22.47 -28.77 0.22
CA ILE A 530 -23.12 -30.04 -0.13
C ILE A 530 -22.42 -30.69 -1.33
N ASP A 531 -21.93 -31.91 -1.15
CA ASP A 531 -21.38 -32.71 -2.24
C ASP A 531 -22.49 -33.16 -3.20
N TYR A 532 -22.42 -32.70 -4.45
CA TYR A 532 -23.26 -33.16 -5.55
C TYR A 532 -22.53 -34.23 -6.40
N PRO A 533 -23.18 -35.30 -6.87
CA PRO A 533 -22.56 -36.22 -7.83
C PRO A 533 -22.12 -35.51 -9.13
N LEU A 534 -21.07 -36.01 -9.78
CA LEU A 534 -20.66 -35.57 -11.11
C LEU A 534 -21.78 -35.85 -12.14
N SER A 535 -22.12 -34.84 -12.93
CA SER A 535 -22.93 -35.00 -14.13
C SER A 535 -22.14 -35.71 -15.25
N LYS A 536 -22.85 -36.19 -16.27
CA LYS A 536 -22.23 -36.85 -17.42
C LYS A 536 -21.30 -35.92 -18.21
N ASP A 537 -21.64 -34.63 -18.27
CA ASP A 537 -20.88 -33.64 -19.03
C ASP A 537 -19.60 -33.25 -18.27
N GLU A 538 -19.69 -33.05 -16.94
CA GLU A 538 -18.51 -32.87 -16.07
C GLU A 538 -17.57 -34.08 -16.14
N GLN A 539 -18.09 -35.31 -16.07
CA GLN A 539 -17.28 -36.51 -16.22
C GLN A 539 -16.63 -36.58 -17.61
N SER A 540 -17.35 -36.26 -18.68
CA SER A 540 -16.80 -36.28 -20.04
C SER A 540 -15.69 -35.25 -20.27
N GLU A 541 -15.73 -34.09 -19.61
CA GLU A 541 -14.64 -33.10 -19.65
C GLU A 541 -13.41 -33.58 -18.88
N ILE A 542 -13.60 -34.21 -17.71
CA ILE A 542 -12.51 -34.84 -16.95
C ILE A 542 -11.87 -35.98 -17.76
N ASP A 543 -12.67 -36.83 -18.39
CA ASP A 543 -12.18 -37.96 -19.21
C ASP A 543 -11.32 -37.47 -20.40
N LYS A 544 -11.67 -36.32 -21.01
CA LYS A 544 -10.84 -35.67 -22.05
C LYS A 544 -9.49 -35.23 -21.49
N ALA A 545 -9.45 -34.67 -20.28
CA ALA A 545 -8.19 -34.26 -19.64
C ALA A 545 -7.31 -35.46 -19.30
N VAL A 546 -7.91 -36.56 -18.84
CA VAL A 546 -7.22 -37.85 -18.61
C VAL A 546 -6.61 -38.39 -19.90
N ALA A 547 -7.37 -38.39 -21.01
CA ALA A 547 -6.87 -38.86 -22.30
C ALA A 547 -5.69 -38.00 -22.82
N GLN A 548 -5.83 -36.67 -22.78
CA GLN A 548 -4.73 -35.77 -23.17
C GLN A 548 -3.48 -35.94 -22.30
N ALA A 549 -3.65 -36.13 -20.98
CA ALA A 549 -2.54 -36.40 -20.07
C ALA A 549 -1.84 -37.74 -20.39
N GLN A 550 -2.58 -38.79 -20.72
CA GLN A 550 -2.01 -40.08 -21.11
C GLN A 550 -1.14 -39.98 -22.39
N GLU A 551 -1.50 -39.10 -23.33
CA GLU A 551 -0.70 -38.82 -24.53
C GLU A 551 0.53 -37.93 -24.29
N ALA A 552 0.51 -37.09 -23.24
CA ALA A 552 1.55 -36.09 -22.98
C ALA A 552 2.75 -36.65 -22.20
N ASP A 553 3.89 -35.95 -22.24
CA ASP A 553 5.05 -36.25 -21.39
C ASP A 553 4.84 -35.76 -19.94
N VAL A 554 4.09 -34.67 -19.80
CA VAL A 554 3.77 -33.99 -18.54
C VAL A 554 2.40 -33.31 -18.63
N ALA A 555 1.68 -33.23 -17.51
CA ALA A 555 0.43 -32.49 -17.39
C ALA A 555 0.59 -31.24 -16.49
N VAL A 556 0.17 -30.08 -17.00
CA VAL A 556 0.07 -28.81 -16.25
C VAL A 556 -1.41 -28.58 -15.94
N VAL A 557 -1.77 -28.67 -14.67
CA VAL A 557 -3.17 -28.54 -14.21
C VAL A 557 -3.32 -27.19 -13.51
N VAL A 558 -4.16 -26.30 -14.05
CA VAL A 558 -4.29 -24.90 -13.61
C VAL A 558 -5.62 -24.69 -12.90
N LEU A 559 -5.57 -24.60 -11.58
CA LEU A 559 -6.72 -24.58 -10.66
C LEU A 559 -6.73 -23.30 -9.82
N GLY A 560 -7.66 -23.19 -8.87
CA GLY A 560 -7.72 -22.15 -7.86
C GLY A 560 -9.10 -21.48 -7.78
N GLY A 561 -9.11 -20.16 -7.91
CA GLY A 561 -10.29 -19.30 -7.79
C GLY A 561 -10.42 -18.33 -8.96
N GLY A 562 -11.43 -17.46 -8.90
CA GLY A 562 -11.65 -16.40 -9.88
C GLY A 562 -12.76 -15.45 -9.44
N GLN A 563 -13.29 -14.64 -10.37
CA GLN A 563 -14.28 -13.58 -10.05
C GLN A 563 -15.57 -14.06 -9.37
N ARG A 564 -15.91 -15.36 -9.48
CA ARG A 564 -17.09 -15.98 -8.81
C ARG A 564 -16.83 -16.42 -7.38
N THR A 565 -15.57 -16.52 -6.96
CA THR A 565 -15.16 -17.08 -5.67
C THR A 565 -14.35 -16.11 -4.81
N CYS A 566 -13.71 -15.09 -5.40
CA CYS A 566 -12.89 -14.09 -4.70
C CYS A 566 -13.24 -12.66 -5.15
N GLY A 567 -12.89 -11.69 -4.31
CA GLY A 567 -13.16 -10.26 -4.47
C GLY A 567 -14.24 -9.77 -3.50
N GLU A 568 -14.51 -8.48 -3.56
CA GLU A 568 -15.50 -7.80 -2.71
C GLU A 568 -16.85 -8.52 -2.66
N ASN A 569 -17.38 -8.69 -1.44
CA ASN A 569 -18.62 -9.38 -1.09
C ASN A 569 -18.64 -10.89 -1.43
N LYS A 570 -17.49 -11.51 -1.72
CA LYS A 570 -17.35 -12.94 -2.09
C LYS A 570 -16.51 -13.71 -1.06
N SER A 571 -16.87 -13.55 0.20
CA SER A 571 -16.33 -14.34 1.32
C SER A 571 -16.77 -15.81 1.20
N ARG A 572 -15.88 -16.74 1.55
CA ARG A 572 -16.13 -18.19 1.44
C ARG A 572 -16.39 -18.87 2.78
N SER A 573 -17.14 -19.96 2.76
CA SER A 573 -17.33 -20.86 3.91
C SER A 573 -16.30 -21.98 3.98
N SER A 574 -15.58 -22.27 2.88
CA SER A 574 -14.45 -23.21 2.81
C SER A 574 -13.18 -22.58 2.22
N LEU A 575 -12.02 -23.18 2.52
CA LEU A 575 -10.74 -22.91 1.86
C LEU A 575 -10.38 -23.95 0.80
N ASP A 576 -11.20 -24.98 0.57
CA ASP A 576 -10.92 -26.03 -0.41
C ASP A 576 -11.07 -25.50 -1.86
N LEU A 577 -10.47 -26.22 -2.82
CA LEU A 577 -10.68 -25.98 -4.25
C LEU A 577 -12.18 -26.12 -4.58
N PRO A 578 -12.85 -25.09 -5.14
CA PRO A 578 -14.29 -25.14 -5.38
C PRO A 578 -14.65 -25.94 -6.66
N GLY A 579 -15.89 -26.43 -6.71
CA GLY A 579 -16.39 -27.22 -7.84
C GLY A 579 -15.63 -28.53 -8.03
N ARG A 580 -15.40 -28.93 -9.29
CA ARG A 580 -14.81 -30.24 -9.66
C ARG A 580 -13.29 -30.24 -9.78
N GLN A 581 -12.63 -29.18 -9.33
CA GLN A 581 -11.20 -28.96 -9.55
C GLN A 581 -10.33 -30.03 -8.88
N LEU A 582 -10.69 -30.48 -7.67
CA LEU A 582 -9.99 -31.57 -7.00
C LEU A 582 -10.23 -32.94 -7.67
N ASP A 583 -11.41 -33.17 -8.24
CA ASP A 583 -11.73 -34.43 -8.94
C ASP A 583 -10.97 -34.52 -10.27
N LEU A 584 -10.89 -33.42 -11.02
CA LEU A 584 -10.02 -33.29 -12.18
C LEU A 584 -8.55 -33.59 -11.82
N LEU A 585 -8.03 -32.99 -10.75
CA LEU A 585 -6.64 -33.21 -10.31
C LEU A 585 -6.36 -34.68 -9.95
N LYS A 586 -7.27 -35.32 -9.20
CA LYS A 586 -7.19 -36.75 -8.86
C LYS A 586 -7.18 -37.63 -10.12
N ALA A 587 -8.07 -37.35 -11.07
CA ALA A 587 -8.19 -38.13 -12.30
C ALA A 587 -6.93 -38.01 -13.18
N VAL A 588 -6.39 -36.80 -13.34
CA VAL A 588 -5.15 -36.57 -14.10
C VAL A 588 -3.95 -37.20 -13.40
N GLN A 589 -3.82 -37.07 -12.08
CA GLN A 589 -2.73 -37.68 -11.29
C GLN A 589 -2.76 -39.22 -11.35
N ALA A 590 -3.96 -39.82 -11.39
CA ALA A 590 -4.14 -41.27 -11.52
C ALA A 590 -3.64 -41.86 -12.85
N THR A 591 -3.30 -41.03 -13.85
CA THR A 591 -2.63 -41.49 -15.09
C THR A 591 -1.20 -41.97 -14.87
N GLY A 592 -0.57 -41.62 -13.73
CA GLY A 592 0.83 -41.92 -13.45
C GLY A 592 1.83 -41.03 -14.19
N LYS A 593 1.36 -40.03 -14.94
CA LYS A 593 2.21 -39.03 -15.59
C LYS A 593 2.71 -37.99 -14.56
N PRO A 594 3.85 -37.32 -14.80
CA PRO A 594 4.24 -36.15 -14.03
C PRO A 594 3.14 -35.08 -14.11
N VAL A 595 2.70 -34.59 -12.95
CA VAL A 595 1.70 -33.53 -12.83
C VAL A 595 2.34 -32.32 -12.15
N ILE A 596 2.17 -31.14 -12.74
CA ILE A 596 2.48 -29.85 -12.14
C ILE A 596 1.16 -29.14 -11.87
N LEU A 597 0.88 -28.81 -10.62
CA LEU A 597 -0.24 -27.96 -10.26
C LEU A 597 0.18 -26.49 -10.31
N VAL A 598 -0.59 -25.66 -11.00
CA VAL A 598 -0.50 -24.20 -10.94
C VAL A 598 -1.77 -23.67 -10.29
N LEU A 599 -1.62 -22.91 -9.22
CA LEU A 599 -2.71 -22.25 -8.51
C LEU A 599 -2.81 -20.79 -8.94
N ILE A 600 -4.02 -20.38 -9.30
CA ILE A 600 -4.39 -19.00 -9.63
C ILE A 600 -5.58 -18.62 -8.75
N ASN A 601 -5.36 -17.87 -7.67
CA ASN A 601 -6.36 -17.52 -6.67
C ASN A 601 -6.03 -16.23 -5.92
N GLY A 602 -7.06 -15.59 -5.36
CA GLY A 602 -6.92 -14.38 -4.54
C GLY A 602 -6.77 -14.62 -3.03
N ARG A 603 -6.64 -15.87 -2.57
CA ARG A 603 -6.52 -16.22 -1.14
C ARG A 603 -5.86 -17.60 -0.94
N PRO A 604 -5.28 -17.89 0.24
CA PRO A 604 -4.79 -19.23 0.57
C PRO A 604 -5.86 -20.31 0.42
N LEU A 605 -5.47 -21.48 -0.09
CA LEU A 605 -6.35 -22.64 -0.28
C LEU A 605 -5.80 -23.88 0.44
N SER A 606 -6.69 -24.69 1.01
CA SER A 606 -6.35 -25.89 1.81
C SER A 606 -6.06 -27.11 0.90
N VAL A 607 -5.04 -27.00 0.05
CA VAL A 607 -4.69 -27.98 -1.01
C VAL A 607 -3.99 -29.26 -0.52
N ASN A 608 -4.35 -29.75 0.68
CA ASN A 608 -3.72 -30.90 1.37
C ASN A 608 -3.56 -32.16 0.50
N TRP A 609 -4.53 -32.46 -0.36
CA TRP A 609 -4.45 -33.62 -1.26
C TRP A 609 -3.37 -33.41 -2.33
N ALA A 610 -3.29 -32.20 -2.90
CA ALA A 610 -2.28 -31.89 -3.90
C ALA A 610 -0.87 -31.92 -3.30
N ASP A 611 -0.67 -31.28 -2.14
CA ASP A 611 0.59 -31.32 -1.39
C ASP A 611 1.08 -32.76 -1.16
N LYS A 612 0.17 -33.67 -0.81
CA LYS A 612 0.52 -35.07 -0.57
C LYS A 612 0.83 -35.89 -1.85
N PHE A 613 0.19 -35.61 -2.98
CA PHE A 613 0.14 -36.54 -4.13
C PHE A 613 0.63 -35.98 -5.47
N VAL A 614 0.88 -34.68 -5.57
CA VAL A 614 1.42 -34.00 -6.76
C VAL A 614 2.91 -33.67 -6.51
N PRO A 615 3.83 -33.91 -7.46
CA PRO A 615 5.25 -33.68 -7.25
C PRO A 615 5.64 -32.19 -7.28
N ALA A 616 4.98 -31.36 -8.08
CA ALA A 616 5.29 -29.92 -8.17
C ALA A 616 4.04 -29.04 -8.05
N ILE A 617 4.17 -27.95 -7.28
CA ILE A 617 3.09 -26.97 -7.04
C ILE A 617 3.67 -25.56 -7.14
N LEU A 618 3.08 -24.75 -8.04
CA LEU A 618 3.29 -23.30 -8.16
C LEU A 618 2.06 -22.56 -7.64
N GLU A 619 2.26 -21.53 -6.84
CA GLU A 619 1.25 -20.53 -6.49
C GLU A 619 1.57 -19.24 -7.23
N ALA A 620 0.65 -18.81 -8.11
CA ALA A 620 0.79 -17.63 -8.96
C ALA A 620 -0.19 -16.51 -8.60
N TRP A 621 -1.04 -16.70 -7.59
CA TRP A 621 -2.02 -15.73 -7.12
C TRP A 621 -2.95 -15.26 -8.25
N TYR A 622 -3.23 -13.96 -8.33
CA TYR A 622 -3.76 -13.33 -9.53
C TYR A 622 -2.62 -12.50 -10.16
N PRO A 623 -1.89 -13.06 -11.13
CA PRO A 623 -0.57 -12.58 -11.56
C PRO A 623 -0.59 -11.39 -12.54
N GLY A 624 -1.73 -10.73 -12.76
CA GLY A 624 -1.88 -9.64 -13.75
C GLY A 624 -1.82 -10.11 -15.21
N SER A 625 -1.78 -9.15 -16.14
CA SER A 625 -1.86 -9.39 -17.60
C SER A 625 -0.75 -10.30 -18.15
N LYS A 626 0.44 -10.25 -17.55
CA LYS A 626 1.64 -11.01 -17.96
C LYS A 626 1.77 -12.39 -17.30
N GLY A 627 0.75 -12.82 -16.56
CA GLY A 627 0.77 -14.06 -15.79
C GLY A 627 1.12 -15.32 -16.58
N GLY A 628 0.52 -15.52 -17.75
CA GLY A 628 0.80 -16.69 -18.58
C GLY A 628 2.25 -16.80 -19.03
N THR A 629 2.86 -15.67 -19.39
CA THR A 629 4.29 -15.58 -19.76
C THR A 629 5.19 -15.87 -18.56
N ALA A 630 4.91 -15.26 -17.40
CA ALA A 630 5.67 -15.48 -16.17
C ALA A 630 5.61 -16.95 -15.69
N ILE A 631 4.42 -17.57 -15.77
CA ILE A 631 4.24 -19.00 -15.45
C ILE A 631 5.04 -19.87 -16.42
N ALA A 632 5.03 -19.57 -17.73
CA ALA A 632 5.83 -20.31 -18.70
C ALA A 632 7.35 -20.18 -18.47
N ASP A 633 7.84 -18.98 -18.13
CA ASP A 633 9.26 -18.76 -17.81
C ASP A 633 9.71 -19.49 -16.53
N VAL A 634 8.83 -19.61 -15.53
CA VAL A 634 9.08 -20.46 -14.35
C VAL A 634 9.11 -21.93 -14.75
N LEU A 635 8.09 -22.40 -15.46
CA LEU A 635 7.95 -23.81 -15.84
C LEU A 635 9.15 -24.34 -16.65
N PHE A 636 9.81 -23.50 -17.46
CA PHE A 636 11.00 -23.88 -18.24
C PHE A 636 12.34 -23.35 -17.67
N GLY A 637 12.32 -22.65 -16.53
CA GLY A 637 13.53 -22.25 -15.79
C GLY A 637 14.28 -21.03 -16.34
N ASP A 638 13.71 -20.29 -17.28
CA ASP A 638 14.22 -18.99 -17.71
C ASP A 638 14.16 -17.95 -16.59
N TYR A 639 13.22 -18.14 -15.67
CA TYR A 639 13.19 -17.44 -14.39
C TYR A 639 13.11 -18.44 -13.25
N ASN A 640 14.06 -18.36 -12.32
CA ASN A 640 14.09 -19.18 -11.11
C ASN A 640 13.16 -18.54 -10.05
N PRO A 641 12.08 -19.21 -9.59
CA PRO A 641 11.16 -18.63 -8.62
C PRO A 641 11.87 -18.29 -7.32
N GLY A 642 11.57 -17.10 -6.81
CA GLY A 642 12.10 -16.54 -5.56
C GLY A 642 11.05 -15.77 -4.74
N GLY A 643 9.77 -15.83 -5.14
CA GLY A 643 8.67 -15.29 -4.34
C GLY A 643 8.49 -16.09 -3.04
N LYS A 644 8.03 -15.43 -1.99
CA LYS A 644 7.78 -16.04 -0.67
C LYS A 644 6.39 -15.69 -0.15
N LEU A 645 5.75 -16.62 0.53
CA LEU A 645 4.42 -16.45 1.14
C LEU A 645 4.36 -15.24 2.08
N THR A 646 3.42 -14.31 1.83
CA THR A 646 3.11 -13.23 2.78
C THR A 646 1.94 -13.57 3.71
N VAL A 647 1.42 -14.79 3.57
CA VAL A 647 0.21 -15.29 4.23
C VAL A 647 0.38 -16.77 4.55
N THR A 648 -0.11 -17.21 5.70
CA THR A 648 -0.07 -18.61 6.12
C THR A 648 -1.19 -19.39 5.44
N PHE A 649 -0.90 -20.60 4.99
CA PHE A 649 -1.88 -21.52 4.42
C PHE A 649 -2.39 -22.49 5.51
N PRO A 650 -3.67 -22.44 5.91
CA PRO A 650 -4.25 -23.44 6.80
C PRO A 650 -4.46 -24.77 6.08
N LYS A 651 -4.34 -25.87 6.83
CA LYS A 651 -4.74 -27.22 6.39
C LYS A 651 -6.26 -27.39 6.41
N SER A 652 -7.00 -26.56 7.15
CA SER A 652 -8.47 -26.53 7.11
C SER A 652 -8.99 -25.17 7.55
N VAL A 653 -10.16 -24.78 7.02
CA VAL A 653 -10.94 -23.62 7.49
C VAL A 653 -11.22 -23.67 9.00
N GLY A 654 -11.26 -24.87 9.59
CA GLY A 654 -11.45 -25.07 11.04
C GLY A 654 -10.28 -24.63 11.93
N GLN A 655 -9.13 -24.26 11.36
CA GLN A 655 -8.01 -23.67 12.12
C GLN A 655 -8.14 -22.14 12.28
N ILE A 656 -8.97 -21.47 11.48
CA ILE A 656 -9.06 -19.99 11.46
C ILE A 656 -9.64 -19.46 12.78
N PRO A 657 -9.03 -18.46 13.44
CA PRO A 657 -7.92 -17.60 12.96
C PRO A 657 -6.52 -18.24 13.06
N PHE A 658 -5.86 -18.40 11.90
CA PHE A 658 -4.57 -19.08 11.78
C PHE A 658 -3.58 -18.21 10.98
N ASN A 659 -2.88 -17.30 11.66
CA ASN A 659 -2.09 -16.24 11.02
C ASN A 659 -0.74 -16.03 11.73
N PHE A 660 0.28 -15.62 10.99
CA PHE A 660 1.43 -14.86 11.48
C PHE A 660 1.04 -13.37 11.70
N PRO A 661 1.67 -12.64 12.63
CA PRO A 661 2.32 -13.18 13.82
C PRO A 661 1.26 -13.77 14.78
N HIS A 662 1.68 -14.73 15.61
CA HIS A 662 0.84 -15.32 16.66
C HIS A 662 1.57 -15.33 18.02
N LYS A 663 0.80 -15.48 19.10
CA LYS A 663 1.31 -15.48 20.48
C LYS A 663 1.77 -16.89 20.86
N PRO A 664 2.63 -17.04 21.89
CA PRO A 664 3.00 -18.33 22.44
C PRO A 664 1.77 -19.20 22.73
N SER A 665 1.81 -20.45 22.27
CA SER A 665 0.74 -21.44 22.44
C SER A 665 -0.65 -21.03 21.92
N SER A 666 -0.80 -19.97 21.10
CA SER A 666 -2.12 -19.55 20.60
C SER A 666 -2.61 -20.33 19.37
N GLN A 667 -1.87 -21.38 18.96
CA GLN A 667 -2.15 -22.21 17.79
C GLN A 667 -2.03 -23.73 18.09
N ILE A 668 -1.88 -24.10 19.37
CA ILE A 668 -1.69 -25.47 19.87
C ILE A 668 -2.32 -25.63 21.26
N ASP A 669 -2.86 -26.82 21.56
CA ASP A 669 -3.62 -27.06 22.81
C ASP A 669 -2.79 -27.66 23.97
N GLY A 670 -1.47 -27.79 23.82
CA GLY A 670 -0.55 -27.97 24.96
C GLY A 670 -0.52 -29.33 25.68
N GLY A 671 -0.80 -30.43 24.99
CA GLY A 671 -0.64 -31.80 25.53
C GLY A 671 0.80 -32.35 25.48
N LYS A 672 0.90 -33.69 25.38
CA LYS A 672 2.16 -34.43 25.07
C LYS A 672 1.97 -35.59 24.06
N ASN A 673 0.89 -35.61 23.27
CA ASN A 673 0.64 -36.40 22.05
C ASN A 673 -0.85 -36.24 21.60
N PRO A 674 -1.14 -35.87 20.34
CA PRO A 674 -1.88 -36.78 19.44
C PRO A 674 -1.54 -36.59 17.95
N GLY A 675 -1.96 -37.51 17.08
CA GLY A 675 -1.62 -37.48 15.65
C GLY A 675 -1.90 -36.13 14.95
N THR A 676 -1.04 -35.64 14.05
CA THR A 676 0.13 -36.31 13.45
C THR A 676 1.47 -36.15 14.18
N LYS A 677 1.45 -35.66 15.44
CA LYS A 677 2.00 -36.32 16.68
C LYS A 677 2.38 -35.31 17.80
N GLY A 678 1.42 -34.48 18.22
CA GLY A 678 1.46 -33.47 19.29
C GLY A 678 1.19 -32.05 18.74
N ASP A 679 0.37 -31.16 19.32
CA ASP A 679 -0.51 -31.25 20.49
C ASP A 679 -1.57 -30.11 20.52
N MET A 680 -2.84 -30.29 20.88
CA MET A 680 -3.63 -31.52 21.06
C MET A 680 -4.80 -31.62 20.05
N SER A 681 -4.99 -30.62 19.19
CA SER A 681 -6.02 -30.59 18.15
C SER A 681 -5.81 -31.64 17.06
N ARG A 682 -6.89 -31.96 16.32
CA ARG A 682 -6.89 -33.01 15.27
C ARG A 682 -6.07 -32.63 14.03
N VAL A 683 -5.84 -31.35 13.79
CA VAL A 683 -5.06 -30.80 12.68
C VAL A 683 -4.25 -29.63 13.24
N ASN A 684 -2.91 -29.74 13.21
CA ASN A 684 -1.99 -28.74 13.74
C ASN A 684 -0.97 -28.29 12.69
N GLY A 685 -0.41 -27.10 12.88
CA GLY A 685 0.60 -26.47 12.02
C GLY A 685 0.05 -25.99 10.67
N ALA A 686 0.81 -25.13 9.99
CA ALA A 686 0.48 -24.66 8.65
C ALA A 686 0.55 -25.81 7.61
N LEU A 687 -0.11 -25.64 6.47
CA LEU A 687 0.22 -26.37 5.24
C LEU A 687 1.49 -25.76 4.63
N TYR A 688 1.54 -24.44 4.55
CA TYR A 688 2.74 -23.65 4.25
C TYR A 688 2.78 -22.41 5.15
N PRO A 689 3.87 -22.16 5.90
CA PRO A 689 3.95 -21.05 6.84
C PRO A 689 4.26 -19.71 6.16
N PHE A 690 3.99 -18.61 6.85
CA PHE A 690 4.45 -17.27 6.46
C PHE A 690 5.95 -17.27 6.13
N GLY A 691 6.32 -16.60 5.04
CA GLY A 691 7.69 -16.50 4.54
C GLY A 691 8.19 -17.67 3.70
N TYR A 692 7.41 -18.74 3.52
CA TYR A 692 7.82 -19.94 2.80
C TYR A 692 7.86 -19.76 1.28
N GLY A 693 8.83 -20.40 0.62
CA GLY A 693 8.94 -20.47 -0.83
C GLY A 693 10.27 -21.09 -1.25
N LEU A 694 10.20 -22.07 -2.15
CA LEU A 694 11.35 -22.81 -2.68
C LEU A 694 11.94 -22.08 -3.90
N SER A 695 13.10 -22.58 -4.34
CA SER A 695 13.82 -22.14 -5.54
C SER A 695 14.37 -23.37 -6.29
N TYR A 696 14.79 -23.21 -7.54
CA TYR A 696 15.60 -24.20 -8.27
C TYR A 696 17.07 -24.22 -7.81
N THR A 697 17.44 -23.33 -6.89
CA THR A 697 18.74 -23.35 -6.21
C THR A 697 18.58 -23.45 -4.68
N THR A 698 19.70 -23.55 -3.96
CA THR A 698 19.73 -23.64 -2.50
C THR A 698 20.58 -22.52 -1.92
N PHE A 699 20.24 -22.08 -0.70
CA PHE A 699 20.95 -21.00 -0.01
C PHE A 699 21.39 -21.41 1.39
N GLU A 700 22.67 -21.21 1.68
CA GLU A 700 23.27 -21.37 3.01
C GLU A 700 23.42 -20.01 3.69
N TYR A 701 23.14 -19.95 5.00
CA TYR A 701 23.24 -18.75 5.82
C TYR A 701 24.33 -18.98 6.87
N SER A 702 25.25 -18.04 7.03
CA SER A 702 26.37 -18.13 7.98
C SER A 702 26.71 -16.79 8.64
N ASP A 703 27.63 -16.82 9.61
CA ASP A 703 28.28 -15.64 10.21
C ASP A 703 27.32 -14.56 10.78
N ILE A 704 26.34 -14.96 11.61
CA ILE A 704 25.49 -13.97 12.29
C ILE A 704 26.32 -13.06 13.22
N ASN A 705 26.22 -11.75 12.99
CA ASN A 705 26.90 -10.71 13.76
C ASN A 705 25.87 -9.70 14.26
N ILE A 706 25.71 -9.60 15.58
CA ILE A 706 24.86 -8.61 16.26
C ILE A 706 25.80 -7.63 16.96
N SER A 707 25.74 -6.35 16.60
CA SER A 707 26.72 -5.34 17.04
C SER A 707 26.06 -3.97 17.29
N PRO A 708 26.11 -3.44 18.53
CA PRO A 708 26.58 -4.10 19.75
C PRO A 708 25.61 -5.20 20.23
N LYS A 709 26.10 -6.17 21.03
CA LYS A 709 25.26 -7.24 21.62
C LYS A 709 24.43 -6.78 22.83
N VAL A 710 24.80 -5.66 23.43
CA VAL A 710 24.12 -5.06 24.59
C VAL A 710 23.81 -3.61 24.25
N ILE A 711 22.56 -3.20 24.45
CA ILE A 711 22.06 -1.85 24.17
C ILE A 711 21.22 -1.31 25.32
N THR A 712 21.02 0.00 25.35
CA THR A 712 19.92 0.65 26.07
C THR A 712 18.67 0.72 25.17
N PRO A 713 17.45 0.90 25.73
CA PRO A 713 16.17 0.98 25.00
C PRO A 713 16.08 1.86 23.75
N ASN A 714 16.99 2.84 23.57
CA ASN A 714 16.97 3.78 22.44
C ASN A 714 18.19 3.65 21.52
N GLN A 715 19.14 2.75 21.81
CA GLN A 715 20.29 2.50 20.95
C GLN A 715 19.92 1.55 19.81
N LYS A 716 20.47 1.82 18.62
CA LYS A 716 20.33 0.97 17.45
C LYS A 716 21.32 -0.19 17.50
N VAL A 717 21.01 -1.29 16.82
CA VAL A 717 21.90 -2.44 16.63
C VAL A 717 21.94 -2.86 15.16
N GLN A 718 23.15 -3.16 14.66
CA GLN A 718 23.33 -3.79 13.36
C GLN A 718 23.26 -5.31 13.51
N VAL A 719 22.46 -5.96 12.68
CA VAL A 719 22.41 -7.41 12.52
C VAL A 719 22.88 -7.74 11.12
N ARG A 720 23.95 -8.54 10.99
CA ARG A 720 24.51 -9.00 9.72
C ARG A 720 24.55 -10.51 9.64
N CYS A 721 24.50 -11.05 8.42
CA CYS A 721 24.85 -12.42 8.09
C CYS A 721 25.40 -12.51 6.66
N LYS A 722 26.00 -13.64 6.32
CA LYS A 722 26.33 -13.99 4.93
C LYS A 722 25.31 -14.99 4.40
N VAL A 723 24.95 -14.84 3.13
CA VAL A 723 24.12 -15.79 2.39
C VAL A 723 24.86 -16.22 1.13
N THR A 724 24.94 -17.52 0.88
CA THR A 724 25.65 -18.12 -0.25
C THR A 724 24.69 -18.96 -1.07
N ASN A 725 24.69 -18.80 -2.39
CA ASN A 725 23.99 -19.69 -3.30
C ASN A 725 24.81 -20.99 -3.49
N THR A 726 24.34 -22.09 -2.89
CA THR A 726 25.03 -23.39 -2.87
C THR A 726 24.59 -24.33 -3.99
N GLY A 727 23.62 -23.93 -4.83
CA GLY A 727 23.13 -24.75 -5.93
C GLY A 727 23.80 -24.44 -7.28
N LYS A 728 23.10 -24.79 -8.37
CA LYS A 728 23.61 -24.72 -9.75
C LYS A 728 22.98 -23.62 -10.60
N HIS A 729 21.92 -22.99 -10.11
CA HIS A 729 21.18 -21.96 -10.83
C HIS A 729 21.35 -20.61 -10.12
N ALA A 730 21.44 -19.53 -10.87
CA ALA A 730 21.26 -18.20 -10.30
C ALA A 730 19.83 -18.10 -9.74
N GLY A 731 19.64 -17.32 -8.68
CA GLY A 731 18.33 -17.21 -8.04
C GLY A 731 18.27 -16.15 -6.96
N ASP A 732 17.04 -15.86 -6.56
CA ASP A 732 16.75 -14.90 -5.51
C ASP A 732 16.47 -15.60 -4.18
N GLU A 733 16.99 -15.02 -3.09
CA GLU A 733 16.62 -15.36 -1.72
C GLU A 733 16.04 -14.13 -1.03
N VAL A 734 15.07 -14.34 -0.15
CA VAL A 734 14.51 -13.30 0.73
C VAL A 734 14.93 -13.61 2.15
N VAL A 735 15.98 -12.92 2.61
CA VAL A 735 16.50 -13.01 3.97
C VAL A 735 15.50 -12.36 4.90
N GLN A 736 14.90 -13.12 5.82
CA GLN A 736 13.86 -12.63 6.73
C GLN A 736 14.41 -12.53 8.16
N LEU A 737 14.27 -11.35 8.77
CA LEU A 737 14.70 -11.04 10.13
C LEU A 737 13.50 -11.00 11.06
N TYR A 738 13.50 -11.86 12.08
CA TYR A 738 12.49 -11.90 13.12
C TYR A 738 13.05 -11.56 14.49
N VAL A 739 12.24 -10.85 15.29
CA VAL A 739 12.53 -10.52 16.69
C VAL A 739 11.51 -11.18 17.60
N ARG A 740 11.99 -11.73 18.72
CA ARG A 740 11.20 -12.22 19.84
C ARG A 740 11.73 -11.64 21.14
N ASP A 741 10.91 -10.88 21.85
CA ASP A 741 11.11 -10.62 23.27
C ASP A 741 10.94 -11.92 24.06
N LEU A 742 11.94 -12.33 24.84
CA LEU A 742 11.91 -13.60 25.56
C LEU A 742 11.15 -13.51 26.89
N ILE A 743 11.14 -12.36 27.56
CA ILE A 743 10.51 -12.15 28.86
C ILE A 743 9.98 -10.72 28.95
N SER A 744 8.67 -10.59 28.83
CA SER A 744 7.95 -9.31 28.79
C SER A 744 6.85 -9.22 29.87
N SER A 745 6.47 -8.00 30.26
CA SER A 745 5.41 -7.72 31.23
C SER A 745 4.01 -8.12 30.75
N VAL A 746 3.83 -8.31 29.44
CA VAL A 746 2.61 -8.75 28.76
C VAL A 746 2.95 -9.70 27.62
N THR A 747 2.07 -10.65 27.29
CA THR A 747 2.32 -11.62 26.21
C THR A 747 2.49 -10.95 24.85
N THR A 748 3.71 -11.00 24.32
CA THR A 748 4.12 -10.59 22.96
C THR A 748 3.94 -11.73 21.95
N TYR A 749 4.20 -11.46 20.66
CA TYR A 749 4.19 -12.49 19.61
C TYR A 749 5.49 -13.30 19.59
N GLU A 750 5.43 -14.57 19.14
CA GLU A 750 6.60 -15.46 19.13
C GLU A 750 7.68 -15.08 18.12
N LYS A 751 7.26 -14.44 17.03
CA LYS A 751 8.13 -13.89 15.98
C LYS A 751 7.43 -12.67 15.40
N ASN A 752 8.08 -11.52 15.46
CA ASN A 752 7.69 -10.32 14.72
C ASN A 752 8.67 -10.17 13.56
N LEU A 753 8.19 -9.94 12.33
CA LEU A 753 9.07 -9.62 11.21
C LEU A 753 9.51 -8.16 11.38
N GLU A 754 10.80 -7.90 11.47
CA GLU A 754 11.36 -6.55 11.67
C GLU A 754 12.41 -6.18 10.61
N GLY A 755 12.57 -7.03 9.59
CA GLY A 755 13.46 -6.79 8.47
C GLY A 755 13.31 -7.86 7.40
N PHE A 756 13.52 -7.47 6.15
CA PHE A 756 13.71 -8.42 5.05
C PHE A 756 14.58 -7.78 3.97
N GLU A 757 15.33 -8.58 3.23
CA GLU A 757 16.07 -8.13 2.04
C GLU A 757 16.03 -9.22 0.97
N ARG A 758 15.62 -8.85 -0.24
CA ARG A 758 15.66 -9.72 -1.42
C ARG A 758 17.00 -9.56 -2.14
N ILE A 759 17.74 -10.65 -2.30
CA ILE A 759 19.05 -10.66 -2.95
C ILE A 759 19.09 -11.65 -4.10
N HIS A 760 19.65 -11.24 -5.24
CA HIS A 760 20.01 -12.12 -6.34
C HIS A 760 21.44 -12.64 -6.13
N LEU A 761 21.69 -13.92 -6.40
CA LEU A 761 23.01 -14.55 -6.29
C LEU A 761 23.28 -15.54 -7.44
N GLN A 762 24.45 -15.44 -8.04
CA GLN A 762 24.99 -16.44 -8.98
C GLN A 762 25.42 -17.72 -8.23
N PRO A 763 25.55 -18.88 -8.91
CA PRO A 763 26.03 -20.12 -8.29
C PRO A 763 27.40 -19.94 -7.62
N GLY A 764 27.50 -20.25 -6.33
CA GLY A 764 28.71 -20.07 -5.52
C GLY A 764 28.97 -18.63 -5.04
N GLU A 765 28.12 -17.67 -5.37
CA GLU A 765 28.24 -16.29 -4.88
C GLU A 765 27.79 -16.17 -3.42
N THR A 766 28.57 -15.44 -2.62
CA THR A 766 28.25 -15.07 -1.23
C THR A 766 28.06 -13.56 -1.13
N LYS A 767 27.00 -13.11 -0.46
CA LYS A 767 26.74 -11.70 -0.15
C LYS A 767 26.48 -11.51 1.34
N GLU A 768 27.01 -10.43 1.91
CA GLU A 768 26.63 -9.99 3.26
C GLU A 768 25.34 -9.17 3.20
N VAL A 769 24.40 -9.48 4.10
CA VAL A 769 23.15 -8.75 4.30
C VAL A 769 23.20 -8.09 5.66
N SER A 770 22.73 -6.83 5.75
CA SER A 770 22.73 -6.04 6.98
C SER A 770 21.35 -5.43 7.23
N PHE A 771 20.92 -5.52 8.48
CA PHE A 771 19.71 -4.88 9.00
C PHE A 771 20.07 -3.93 10.14
N THR A 772 19.25 -2.92 10.34
CA THR A 772 19.32 -2.00 11.49
C THR A 772 18.04 -2.17 12.29
N LEU A 773 18.14 -2.66 13.52
CA LEU A 773 17.03 -2.62 14.47
C LEU A 773 17.16 -1.36 15.33
N ASP A 774 16.03 -0.69 15.55
CA ASP A 774 15.91 0.42 16.49
C ASP A 774 14.81 0.15 17.52
N ARG A 775 14.47 1.16 18.33
CA ARG A 775 13.43 1.08 19.36
C ARG A 775 12.11 0.46 18.84
N LYS A 776 11.66 0.83 17.63
CA LYS A 776 10.36 0.38 17.07
C LYS A 776 10.28 -1.14 16.93
N ALA A 777 11.40 -1.78 16.63
CA ALA A 777 11.49 -3.23 16.44
C ALA A 777 11.60 -4.03 17.75
N LEU A 778 11.73 -3.33 18.88
CA LEU A 778 11.89 -3.92 20.21
C LEU A 778 10.79 -3.49 21.19
N GLU A 779 9.95 -2.51 20.83
CA GLU A 779 8.96 -1.96 21.75
C GLU A 779 7.65 -2.74 21.78
N LEU A 780 7.07 -2.83 22.97
CA LEU A 780 5.77 -3.40 23.23
C LEU A 780 4.84 -2.37 23.86
N LEU A 781 3.53 -2.61 23.74
CA LEU A 781 2.50 -1.84 24.41
C LEU A 781 2.19 -2.48 25.77
N ASN A 782 2.76 -1.93 26.85
CA ASN A 782 2.74 -2.57 28.18
C ASN A 782 1.34 -2.59 28.85
N ALA A 783 1.27 -3.05 30.11
CA ALA A 783 0.03 -3.13 30.88
C ALA A 783 -0.71 -1.78 31.09
N LYS A 784 -0.02 -0.64 30.95
CA LYS A 784 -0.59 0.73 31.03
C LYS A 784 -0.96 1.31 29.65
N ASN A 785 -0.65 0.58 28.58
CA ASN A 785 -0.66 1.04 27.20
C ASN A 785 0.39 2.13 26.87
N ASP A 786 1.55 2.07 27.53
CA ASP A 786 2.73 2.85 27.14
C ASP A 786 3.61 2.03 26.18
N TRP A 787 4.18 2.68 25.16
CA TRP A 787 5.18 2.09 24.25
C TRP A 787 6.55 2.06 24.94
N VAL A 788 7.04 0.86 25.28
CA VAL A 788 8.29 0.66 26.04
C VAL A 788 9.13 -0.45 25.41
N VAL A 789 10.45 -0.31 25.47
CA VAL A 789 11.38 -1.44 25.35
C VAL A 789 11.78 -1.83 26.77
N GLU A 790 11.43 -3.03 27.19
CA GLU A 790 11.73 -3.52 28.54
C GLU A 790 13.17 -4.08 28.60
N PRO A 791 13.91 -3.92 29.71
CA PRO A 791 15.21 -4.55 29.88
C PRO A 791 15.05 -6.08 29.91
N GLY A 792 15.81 -6.78 29.07
CA GLY A 792 15.64 -8.22 28.85
C GLY A 792 16.43 -8.71 27.64
N ASP A 793 16.34 -10.02 27.37
CA ASP A 793 16.96 -10.64 26.21
C ASP A 793 15.96 -10.77 25.06
N PHE A 794 16.39 -10.36 23.88
CA PHE A 794 15.67 -10.48 22.61
C PHE A 794 16.37 -11.53 21.75
N SER A 795 15.61 -12.51 21.26
CA SER A 795 16.08 -13.47 20.27
C SER A 795 15.95 -12.88 18.87
N ILE A 796 17.08 -12.75 18.20
CA ILE A 796 17.22 -12.25 16.83
C ILE A 796 17.41 -13.45 15.91
N MET A 797 16.49 -13.65 14.98
CA MET A 797 16.39 -14.85 14.15
C MET A 797 16.46 -14.46 12.67
N LEU A 798 17.32 -15.14 11.90
CA LEU A 798 17.41 -14.99 10.46
C LEU A 798 17.02 -16.30 9.79
N GLY A 799 16.06 -16.26 8.87
CA GLY A 799 15.49 -17.44 8.23
C GLY A 799 15.11 -17.22 6.77
N ALA A 800 14.83 -18.34 6.10
CA ALA A 800 14.26 -18.37 4.74
C ALA A 800 12.72 -18.52 4.76
N SER A 801 12.12 -18.69 5.95
CA SER A 801 10.70 -18.53 6.28
C SER A 801 10.52 -18.38 7.80
N SER A 802 9.29 -18.21 8.29
CA SER A 802 9.01 -18.07 9.73
C SER A 802 9.16 -19.38 10.54
N GLU A 803 9.23 -20.53 9.88
CA GLU A 803 9.56 -21.82 10.50
C GLU A 803 11.00 -22.27 10.17
N ASP A 804 11.54 -21.86 9.02
CA ASP A 804 12.89 -22.20 8.56
C ASP A 804 13.93 -21.15 9.01
N ILE A 805 14.16 -21.10 10.32
CA ILE A 805 15.17 -20.24 10.96
C ILE A 805 16.56 -20.89 10.84
N ARG A 806 17.49 -20.20 10.19
CA ARG A 806 18.84 -20.70 9.88
C ARG A 806 19.90 -20.23 10.87
N LEU A 807 19.78 -18.99 11.35
CA LEU A 807 20.69 -18.40 12.33
C LEU A 807 19.89 -17.77 13.47
N THR A 808 20.42 -17.85 14.69
CA THR A 808 19.83 -17.19 15.86
C THR A 808 20.95 -16.59 16.72
N GLY A 809 20.69 -15.41 17.27
CA GLY A 809 21.56 -14.76 18.25
C GLY A 809 20.75 -13.98 19.28
N THR A 810 21.41 -13.54 20.35
CA THR A 810 20.78 -12.81 21.43
C THR A 810 21.26 -11.36 21.45
N LEU A 811 20.31 -10.44 21.65
CA LEU A 811 20.50 -9.03 21.93
C LEU A 811 19.99 -8.75 23.34
N THR A 812 20.81 -8.16 24.21
CA THR A 812 20.38 -7.81 25.57
C THR A 812 20.10 -6.32 25.67
N VAL A 813 18.88 -5.95 26.07
CA VAL A 813 18.53 -4.58 26.46
C VAL A 813 18.76 -4.42 27.96
N LYS A 814 19.46 -3.35 28.35
CA LYS A 814 19.74 -3.00 29.75
C LYS A 814 19.25 -1.59 30.09
N GLU A 815 18.89 -1.37 31.36
CA GLU A 815 18.56 -0.03 31.85
C GLU A 815 19.73 0.94 31.68
N HIS A 816 19.39 2.21 31.45
CA HIS A 816 20.37 3.29 31.28
C HIS A 816 21.22 3.46 32.55
N GLY A 817 22.46 2.97 32.54
CA GLY A 817 23.37 2.95 33.69
C GLY A 817 23.69 1.57 34.27
N SER A 818 23.07 0.48 33.78
CA SER A 818 23.36 -0.91 34.20
C SER A 818 24.22 -1.71 33.21
N ILE A 819 24.63 -1.08 32.11
CA ILE A 819 25.66 -1.63 31.22
C ILE A 819 27.02 -1.43 31.90
N ASP A 820 27.53 -2.48 32.56
CA ASP A 820 28.95 -2.63 32.84
C ASP A 820 29.72 -2.59 31.52
N MET A 821 30.16 -1.40 31.12
CA MET A 821 31.05 -1.25 29.99
C MET A 821 32.42 -1.76 30.39
N GLU A 822 32.82 -2.91 29.84
CA GLU A 822 34.24 -3.12 29.54
C GLU A 822 34.73 -1.87 28.78
N LYS A 823 35.79 -1.25 29.29
CA LYS A 823 36.08 0.18 29.11
C LYS A 823 36.40 0.59 27.67
N ALA A 824 35.38 0.78 26.84
CA ALA A 824 35.40 1.76 25.77
C ALA A 824 35.07 3.15 26.37
N LYS A 825 36.08 3.78 26.99
CA LYS A 825 35.95 5.12 27.54
C LYS A 825 35.69 6.15 26.44
N THR A 826 34.54 6.81 26.49
CA THR A 826 34.37 8.18 25.96
C THR A 826 33.69 9.07 26.99
N ASP A 827 34.44 9.40 28.06
CA ASP A 827 34.11 10.46 29.04
C ASP A 827 34.14 11.86 28.38
N ASN A 828 33.47 12.07 27.23
CA ASN A 828 33.47 13.36 26.55
C ASN A 828 32.43 14.31 27.17
N PRO A 829 32.80 15.54 27.57
CA PRO A 829 31.87 16.55 28.07
C PRO A 829 31.02 17.19 26.95
N VAL A 830 30.92 16.54 25.78
CA VAL A 830 30.24 17.03 24.58
C VAL A 830 29.45 15.90 23.93
N SER A 831 28.20 16.15 23.57
CA SER A 831 27.32 15.23 22.83
C SER A 831 26.48 15.98 21.79
N ALA A 832 25.96 15.31 20.77
CA ALA A 832 25.13 15.93 19.72
C ALA A 832 23.89 15.09 19.39
N SER A 833 22.91 15.71 18.74
CA SER A 833 21.64 15.08 18.34
C SER A 833 21.78 14.03 17.24
N THR A 834 22.67 14.24 16.28
CA THR A 834 22.71 13.46 15.02
C THR A 834 24.05 12.79 14.72
N ASN A 835 25.18 13.37 15.10
CA ASN A 835 26.51 12.78 14.87
C ASN A 835 27.41 12.97 16.10
N MET A 836 27.75 11.88 16.79
CA MET A 836 28.61 11.92 17.99
C MET A 836 30.11 11.83 17.69
N GLU A 837 30.51 11.24 16.56
CA GLU A 837 31.92 10.90 16.28
C GLU A 837 32.81 12.12 16.04
N MET A 838 32.22 13.25 15.61
CA MET A 838 32.93 14.50 15.33
C MET A 838 32.72 15.58 16.41
N THR A 839 32.01 15.29 17.50
CA THR A 839 31.75 16.28 18.57
C THR A 839 33.03 16.78 19.25
N GLY A 840 34.07 15.94 19.33
CA GLY A 840 35.38 16.29 19.85
C GLY A 840 36.08 17.41 19.07
N ASN A 841 35.77 17.56 17.78
CA ASN A 841 36.29 18.63 16.93
C ASN A 841 35.93 20.02 17.48
N THR A 842 34.82 20.15 18.21
CA THR A 842 34.38 21.44 18.74
C THR A 842 35.18 21.97 19.93
N LEU A 843 36.14 21.19 20.44
CA LEU A 843 37.04 21.55 21.55
C LEU A 843 38.51 21.15 21.26
N ASP A 844 38.90 20.93 20.01
CA ASP A 844 40.24 20.47 19.63
C ASP A 844 41.25 21.61 19.37
N HIS A 845 40.79 22.87 19.47
CA HIS A 845 41.53 24.10 19.19
C HIS A 845 41.96 24.28 17.73
N ASN A 846 41.28 23.61 16.78
CA ASN A 846 41.55 23.68 15.35
C ASN A 846 40.33 24.16 14.55
N LEU A 847 40.39 25.39 14.03
CA LEU A 847 39.32 25.97 13.21
C LEU A 847 39.15 25.33 11.82
N SER A 848 40.01 24.38 11.42
CA SER A 848 39.86 23.62 10.17
C SER A 848 39.06 22.33 10.31
N THR A 849 38.75 21.91 11.54
CA THR A 849 37.83 20.82 11.85
C THR A 849 36.49 21.40 12.31
N SER A 850 35.42 20.60 12.21
CA SER A 850 34.09 20.96 12.74
C SER A 850 33.22 19.73 12.96
N TRP A 851 32.20 19.92 13.80
CA TRP A 851 30.99 19.10 13.79
C TRP A 851 29.95 19.81 12.90
N GLU A 852 29.32 19.11 11.96
CA GLU A 852 28.31 19.67 11.05
C GLU A 852 26.91 19.10 11.34
N GLY A 853 25.89 19.97 11.28
CA GLY A 853 24.49 19.59 11.45
C GLY A 853 23.53 20.42 10.60
N ASN A 854 22.24 20.06 10.66
CA ASN A 854 21.15 20.72 9.94
C ASN A 854 20.19 21.48 10.86
N LYS A 855 19.16 22.12 10.31
CA LYS A 855 18.17 22.85 11.11
C LYS A 855 17.48 21.92 12.12
N GLY A 856 17.56 22.28 13.40
CA GLY A 856 17.07 21.50 14.53
C GLY A 856 18.13 20.63 15.21
N ASP A 857 19.29 20.42 14.57
CA ASP A 857 20.41 19.72 15.20
C ASP A 857 21.07 20.58 16.28
N TYR A 858 21.67 19.90 17.25
CA TYR A 858 22.32 20.58 18.37
C TYR A 858 23.51 19.82 18.92
N ILE A 859 24.41 20.57 19.54
CA ILE A 859 25.50 20.06 20.36
C ILE A 859 25.33 20.56 21.80
N THR A 860 25.58 19.70 22.78
CA THR A 860 25.41 19.95 24.22
C THR A 860 26.73 19.75 24.95
N PHE A 861 27.06 20.68 25.84
CA PHE A 861 28.28 20.72 26.63
C PHE A 861 27.95 20.60 28.11
N ALA A 862 28.59 19.66 28.80
CA ALA A 862 28.49 19.49 30.25
C ALA A 862 29.36 20.53 30.97
N LEU A 863 28.79 21.19 31.97
CA LEU A 863 29.43 22.25 32.74
C LEU A 863 29.93 21.76 34.11
N GLU A 864 30.81 22.54 34.73
CA GLU A 864 31.18 22.33 36.14
C GLU A 864 29.96 22.55 37.08
N ASN A 865 29.89 21.82 38.20
CA ASN A 865 28.74 21.89 39.11
C ASN A 865 28.54 23.32 39.66
N GLY A 866 27.37 23.91 39.38
CA GLY A 866 27.06 25.29 39.80
C GLY A 866 27.68 26.37 38.90
N ALA A 867 28.18 26.01 37.71
CA ALA A 867 28.67 26.94 36.72
C ALA A 867 27.67 28.07 36.43
N LYS A 868 28.12 29.31 36.58
CA LYS A 868 27.36 30.50 36.17
C LYS A 868 27.91 30.97 34.82
N VAL A 869 27.09 30.91 33.79
CA VAL A 869 27.48 31.26 32.41
C VAL A 869 26.75 32.55 31.99
N ASP A 870 27.51 33.57 31.59
CA ASP A 870 27.04 34.85 31.03
C ASP A 870 27.48 35.09 29.57
N GLY A 871 28.14 34.08 28.97
CA GLY A 871 28.55 34.08 27.58
C GLY A 871 29.52 32.96 27.25
N LEU A 872 29.80 32.82 25.96
CA LEU A 872 30.81 31.92 25.38
C LEU A 872 31.37 32.54 24.10
N SER A 873 32.35 31.91 23.48
CA SER A 873 32.70 32.19 22.07
C SER A 873 32.54 30.95 21.21
N ILE A 874 31.97 31.11 20.02
CA ILE A 874 31.74 30.02 19.06
C ILE A 874 32.40 30.40 17.74
N ALA A 875 33.10 29.47 17.11
CA ALA A 875 33.49 29.55 15.72
C ALA A 875 32.59 28.63 14.89
N PHE A 876 31.97 29.19 13.86
CA PHE A 876 31.14 28.45 12.91
C PHE A 876 31.87 28.24 11.59
N SER A 877 31.56 27.18 10.87
CA SER A 877 31.98 26.93 9.49
C SER A 877 30.76 26.74 8.59
N ARG A 878 30.83 27.22 7.34
CA ARG A 878 29.77 27.01 6.33
C ARG A 878 30.33 27.20 4.93
N GLU A 879 30.23 26.16 4.10
CA GLU A 879 30.84 26.15 2.75
C GLU A 879 30.32 27.28 1.84
N ASN A 880 29.02 27.58 1.91
CA ASN A 880 28.38 28.58 1.04
C ASN A 880 28.44 30.02 1.57
N GLY A 881 28.94 30.24 2.79
CA GLY A 881 29.02 31.57 3.43
C GLY A 881 27.69 32.30 3.68
N LEU A 882 26.53 31.65 3.47
CA LEU A 882 25.21 32.29 3.68
C LEU A 882 24.93 32.49 5.17
N PRO A 883 24.17 33.54 5.58
CA PRO A 883 23.71 33.73 6.95
C PRO A 883 23.07 32.48 7.57
N ALA A 884 23.41 32.15 8.80
CA ALA A 884 22.88 31.00 9.53
C ALA A 884 22.27 31.41 10.88
N GLU A 885 21.05 30.98 11.16
CA GLU A 885 20.41 31.16 12.46
C GLU A 885 20.89 30.11 13.48
N PHE A 886 20.95 30.48 14.76
CA PHE A 886 21.24 29.55 15.86
C PHE A 886 20.68 30.06 17.20
N GLU A 887 20.55 29.14 18.16
CA GLU A 887 20.23 29.44 19.55
C GLU A 887 21.30 28.92 20.51
N ILE A 888 21.45 29.59 21.66
CA ILE A 888 22.15 29.08 22.83
C ILE A 888 21.11 28.88 23.94
N GLN A 889 21.05 27.67 24.49
CA GLN A 889 20.12 27.27 25.52
C GLN A 889 20.88 26.75 26.75
N LEU A 890 20.32 26.94 27.95
CA LEU A 890 20.87 26.43 29.21
C LEU A 890 19.87 25.50 29.90
N SER A 891 20.37 24.49 30.60
CA SER A 891 19.57 23.66 31.53
C SER A 891 20.08 23.80 32.97
N GLY A 892 19.15 23.81 33.93
CA GLY A 892 19.46 23.70 35.36
C GLY A 892 19.47 22.26 35.89
N GLY A 893 19.39 21.27 34.98
CA GLY A 893 19.18 19.86 35.28
C GLY A 893 17.75 19.41 34.97
N GLY A 894 17.56 18.10 34.77
CA GLY A 894 16.24 17.51 34.48
C GLY A 894 15.79 17.55 33.02
N GLY A 895 16.66 17.92 32.08
CA GLY A 895 16.42 17.81 30.63
C GLY A 895 15.60 18.95 29.99
N GLN A 896 15.07 19.87 30.78
CA GLN A 896 14.45 21.09 30.26
C GLN A 896 15.52 22.14 29.92
N PHE A 897 15.47 22.70 28.72
CA PHE A 897 16.37 23.76 28.25
C PHE A 897 15.60 25.07 28.06
N LEU A 898 16.24 26.19 28.38
CA LEU A 898 15.72 27.54 28.17
C LEU A 898 16.66 28.32 27.25
N THR A 899 16.13 28.88 26.17
CA THR A 899 16.89 29.75 25.26
C THR A 899 17.30 31.03 25.98
N VAL A 900 18.60 31.30 26.01
CA VAL A 900 19.19 32.50 26.62
C VAL A 900 19.76 33.48 25.59
N TYR A 901 19.92 33.04 24.34
CA TYR A 901 20.34 33.84 23.20
C TYR A 901 19.83 33.20 21.90
N SER A 902 19.31 33.99 20.97
CA SER A 902 19.04 33.59 19.59
C SER A 902 19.65 34.64 18.66
N GLY A 903 20.19 34.23 17.50
CA GLY A 903 20.78 35.18 16.56
C GLY A 903 21.22 34.56 15.24
N THR A 904 21.83 35.40 14.39
CA THR A 904 22.31 35.01 13.06
C THR A 904 23.82 35.23 12.97
N VAL A 905 24.56 34.25 12.47
CA VAL A 905 25.99 34.37 12.17
C VAL A 905 26.22 34.63 10.67
N ASN A 906 27.10 35.59 10.38
CA ASN A 906 27.49 36.02 9.04
C ASN A 906 29.02 35.99 8.82
N GLU A 907 29.81 35.65 9.84
CA GLU A 907 31.27 35.51 9.81
C GLU A 907 31.63 34.07 10.19
N TYR A 908 32.48 33.42 9.39
CA TYR A 908 32.87 32.01 9.55
C TYR A 908 34.38 31.86 9.82
N ASN A 909 34.78 30.69 10.33
CA ASN A 909 36.16 30.27 10.60
C ASN A 909 36.92 31.20 11.59
N LYS A 910 36.20 31.78 12.55
CA LYS A 910 36.72 32.70 13.57
C LYS A 910 35.85 32.64 14.83
N LEU A 911 36.47 32.72 16.01
CA LEU A 911 35.75 32.78 17.29
C LEU A 911 35.00 34.11 17.44
N LEU A 912 33.68 34.05 17.58
CA LEU A 912 32.79 35.18 17.83
C LEU A 912 32.25 35.13 19.27
N PRO A 913 32.27 36.23 20.03
CA PRO A 913 31.78 36.25 21.41
C PRO A 913 30.26 36.50 21.48
N PHE A 914 29.56 35.71 22.28
CA PHE A 914 28.13 35.85 22.55
C PHE A 914 27.91 36.04 24.05
N ARG A 915 27.11 37.05 24.43
CA ARG A 915 26.85 37.44 25.83
C ARG A 915 25.34 37.43 26.11
N PHE A 916 24.97 36.97 27.29
CA PHE A 916 23.58 36.86 27.75
C PHE A 916 23.51 36.97 29.28
N LYS A 917 22.29 36.92 29.83
CA LYS A 917 22.07 37.09 31.28
C LYS A 917 22.67 35.92 32.06
N GLY A 918 23.66 36.23 32.91
CA GLY A 918 24.39 35.25 33.71
C GLY A 918 23.50 34.33 34.55
N THR A 919 23.45 33.05 34.18
CA THR A 919 22.54 32.04 34.73
C THR A 919 23.32 30.80 35.18
N THR A 920 22.90 30.17 36.29
CA THR A 920 23.48 28.91 36.76
C THR A 920 22.95 27.74 35.93
N ALA A 921 23.83 26.89 35.41
CA ALA A 921 23.46 25.79 34.53
C ALA A 921 24.32 24.53 34.78
N SER A 922 23.75 23.35 34.49
CA SER A 922 24.48 22.08 34.38
C SER A 922 24.96 21.80 32.96
N ASP A 923 24.21 22.29 31.96
CA ASP A 923 24.42 22.00 30.55
C ASP A 923 24.18 23.25 29.70
N LEU A 924 25.03 23.44 28.69
CA LEU A 924 24.84 24.44 27.62
C LEU A 924 24.59 23.72 26.30
N ARG A 925 23.60 24.15 25.53
CA ARG A 925 23.31 23.62 24.19
C ARG A 925 23.37 24.72 23.14
N ILE A 926 23.95 24.41 21.99
CA ILE A 926 23.88 25.25 20.77
C ILE A 926 22.98 24.52 19.79
N VAL A 927 21.90 25.16 19.34
CA VAL A 927 20.93 24.61 18.38
C VAL A 927 21.06 25.35 17.05
N LEU A 928 21.12 24.61 15.94
CA LEU A 928 21.21 25.17 14.59
C LEU A 928 19.81 25.51 14.07
N GLY A 929 19.61 26.75 13.62
CA GLY A 929 18.39 27.23 12.96
C GLY A 929 18.44 27.11 11.43
N SER A 930 19.52 26.57 10.87
CA SER A 930 19.78 26.52 9.42
C SER A 930 20.55 25.26 9.02
N ASP A 931 20.37 24.83 7.77
CA ASP A 931 20.97 23.58 7.26
C ASP A 931 22.45 23.72 6.86
N ARG A 932 23.20 22.61 6.96
CA ARG A 932 24.64 22.53 6.65
C ARG A 932 25.42 23.66 7.34
N VAL A 933 25.40 23.66 8.67
CA VAL A 933 26.15 24.60 9.50
C VAL A 933 27.10 23.80 10.39
N GLY A 934 28.38 24.16 10.34
CA GLY A 934 29.41 23.58 11.20
C GLY A 934 29.67 24.43 12.43
N ILE A 935 30.00 23.76 13.53
CA ILE A 935 30.62 24.34 14.73
C ILE A 935 32.06 23.84 14.75
N SER A 936 33.02 24.75 14.62
CA SER A 936 34.46 24.44 14.61
C SER A 936 35.09 24.50 16.00
N GLU A 937 34.71 25.44 16.85
CA GLU A 937 35.29 25.58 18.19
C GLU A 937 34.29 26.25 19.13
N VAL A 938 34.24 25.79 20.38
CA VAL A 938 33.45 26.39 21.46
C VAL A 938 34.34 26.69 22.66
N LYS A 939 34.60 27.97 22.89
CA LYS A 939 35.40 28.45 24.02
C LYS A 939 34.50 28.92 25.17
N LEU A 940 34.50 28.14 26.24
CA LEU A 940 33.78 28.40 27.49
C LEU A 940 34.64 27.93 28.67
N GLU A 941 34.82 28.76 29.70
CA GLU A 941 35.76 28.48 30.80
C GLU A 941 35.22 27.45 31.80
N GLN A 942 33.90 27.35 31.89
CA GLN A 942 33.13 26.52 32.81
C GLN A 942 32.83 25.11 32.26
N LEU A 943 33.46 24.72 31.14
CA LEU A 943 33.36 23.37 30.60
C LEU A 943 33.97 22.36 31.59
N LYS A 944 33.27 21.25 31.81
CA LYS A 944 33.73 20.19 32.69
C LYS A 944 35.00 19.55 32.11
N LYS A 945 36.15 19.84 32.73
CA LYS A 945 37.44 19.25 32.38
C LYS A 945 37.45 17.75 32.70
N LYS A 946 38.19 16.99 31.89
CA LYS A 946 38.52 15.57 32.16
C LYS A 946 39.50 15.42 33.31
#